data_AF-A0AAW5N360-F1
#
_entry.id   AF-A0AAW5N360-F1
#
_cell.length_a   1.000
_cell.length_b   1.000
_cell.length_c   1.000
_cell.angle_alpha   90.00
_cell.angle_beta   90.00
_cell.angle_gamma   90.00
#
_symmetry.space_group_name_H-M   'P 1'
#
loop_
_entity.id
_entity.type
_entity.pdbx_description
1 polymer ?
#
loop_
_entity_poly.entity_id
_entity_poly.type
_entity_poly.pdbx_seq_one_letter_code
_entity_poly.pdbx_strand_id
1 'polypeptide(L)'
;MKHSLLRKTSIAGLLFYLLTGSVWAQDYRLTSPDGKLNINICTEKALTWSIEQQGDTVILPSAIALKIREDRPNGTETTWGNPVKVSKASEKEIRTSFSTPFYKRTVVKDQYNQLLLKCKGGYSIEFRAYDDGAAYRFILEQRKPMLIEQETAEFNFTADHQAFIPHVNDNRGGERYCYPFESYYDECKLSEMIPDSLAITPLMVDLGNGHKAVIMDAGVENYPGMFLLRNNDKPHALTATFAPYPLEETVGGHNRLNFVPTRRADYLAHTDARQTLPWRVVIVSEKDTQLADNDMAQRLAPACRLTDTSWIIPGKVAWDWWNACNLTGVDFKAGINTPTYKAYIDFAAENHLEYIIIDEGWSSPENLLDVNPEIDLEALIAYGNQKNVGIILWSSWRNAIKDTDNTFKHYSKLGIKGFKIDFFDRDDQPVIRSMYELAQKAADNHLVLDYHGIKPGGIQRAYPNILNFEGVKGLENAKWEPIVNGQPLHDFPRYDVSAPFLRMLAGPMDYTPGAMINATRSAFRAVYDRPMSQGTRVHQMAMYTLFESPLQMLADSPNKYRKEQECTDFIAKVPTVFDETVALDGKVGEYISLARCKDGIWYVGAMTDWTPRQCTIDLSFLSEGEYEAEIFADGINADREATDYRKEIRTVKANDKLNIEMAPGGGWTARITPKK
;
A
#
# COMPACT_ATOMS: atom_id res chain seq x y z
N MET A 1 27.81 77.10 -62.01
CA MET A 1 28.25 76.22 -60.91
C MET A 1 27.09 76.02 -59.95
N LYS A 2 26.59 74.78 -59.91
CA LYS A 2 25.89 74.02 -58.85
C LYS A 2 25.13 74.73 -57.68
N HIS A 3 23.85 74.32 -57.55
CA HIS A 3 23.01 74.06 -56.35
C HIS A 3 22.64 75.22 -55.39
N SER A 4 21.38 75.61 -55.16
CA SER A 4 20.16 74.95 -54.63
C SER A 4 20.25 74.55 -53.14
N LEU A 5 19.43 75.15 -52.25
CA LEU A 5 18.28 74.48 -51.61
C LEU A 5 17.53 75.36 -50.58
N LEU A 6 16.22 75.11 -50.53
CA LEU A 6 15.21 75.70 -49.65
C LEU A 6 15.14 75.07 -48.24
N ARG A 7 14.59 75.89 -47.32
CA ARG A 7 13.84 75.60 -46.07
C ARG A 7 13.41 74.14 -45.83
N LYS A 8 13.59 73.68 -44.59
CA LYS A 8 12.65 72.76 -43.92
C LYS A 8 12.44 73.12 -42.45
N THR A 9 11.18 73.35 -42.13
CA THR A 9 10.55 73.44 -40.81
C THR A 9 10.42 72.05 -40.18
N SER A 10 10.76 71.93 -38.91
CA SER A 10 10.62 70.71 -38.10
C SER A 10 9.19 70.56 -37.57
N ILE A 11 8.53 69.46 -37.90
CA ILE A 11 7.29 68.99 -37.24
C ILE A 11 7.65 67.69 -36.52
N ALA A 12 7.48 67.68 -35.20
CA ALA A 12 7.65 66.51 -34.35
C ALA A 12 6.44 65.58 -34.48
N GLY A 13 6.67 64.35 -34.96
CA GLY A 13 5.69 63.27 -34.92
C GLY A 13 5.97 62.35 -33.73
N LEU A 14 5.04 62.28 -32.79
CA LEU A 14 5.01 61.30 -31.71
C LEU A 14 4.58 59.94 -32.30
N LEU A 15 5.49 58.97 -32.40
CA LEU A 15 5.14 57.58 -32.74
C LEU A 15 4.70 56.86 -31.46
N PHE A 16 3.41 56.53 -31.38
CA PHE A 16 2.85 55.63 -30.38
C PHE A 16 3.16 54.18 -30.80
N TYR A 17 4.20 53.58 -30.23
CA TYR A 17 4.44 52.13 -30.37
C TYR A 17 3.41 51.38 -29.51
N LEU A 18 2.35 50.89 -30.14
CA LEU A 18 1.53 49.81 -29.58
C LEU A 18 2.39 48.54 -29.53
N LEU A 19 2.98 48.27 -28.37
CA LEU A 19 3.49 46.95 -28.01
C LEU A 19 2.29 46.02 -27.82
N THR A 20 1.82 45.42 -28.91
CA THR A 20 0.97 44.24 -28.85
C THR A 20 1.83 43.11 -28.32
N GLY A 21 1.79 42.89 -27.00
CA GLY A 21 2.39 41.71 -26.39
C GLY A 21 1.67 40.47 -26.92
N SER A 22 2.31 39.75 -27.83
CA SER A 22 1.96 38.37 -28.14
C SER A 22 2.17 37.56 -26.86
N VAL A 23 1.10 37.07 -26.25
CA VAL A 23 1.18 36.08 -25.18
C VAL A 23 1.52 34.76 -25.85
N TRP A 24 2.81 34.40 -25.87
CA TRP A 24 3.25 33.08 -26.31
C TRP A 24 2.90 32.07 -25.22
N ALA A 25 2.36 30.92 -25.63
CA ALA A 25 2.15 29.78 -24.77
C ALA A 25 3.46 29.36 -24.08
N GLN A 26 3.39 28.98 -22.81
CA GLN A 26 4.58 28.58 -22.04
C GLN A 26 4.46 27.09 -21.70
N ASP A 27 5.30 26.29 -22.35
CA ASP A 27 5.60 24.93 -21.92
C ASP A 27 6.59 25.00 -20.76
N TYR A 28 6.37 24.19 -19.72
CA TYR A 28 7.27 24.06 -18.58
C TYR A 28 7.94 22.70 -18.62
N ARG A 29 9.19 22.65 -18.15
CA ARG A 29 9.94 21.40 -18.02
C ARG A 29 10.52 21.33 -16.61
N LEU A 30 10.34 20.19 -15.95
CA LEU A 30 10.88 19.92 -14.62
C LEU A 30 11.73 18.65 -14.70
N THR A 31 13.00 18.74 -14.34
CA THR A 31 13.96 17.63 -14.40
C THR A 31 14.23 17.09 -12.99
N SER A 32 14.43 15.77 -12.83
CA SER A 32 14.83 15.14 -11.57
C SER A 32 16.21 15.61 -11.09
N PRO A 33 16.54 15.45 -9.79
CA PRO A 33 17.86 15.78 -9.26
C PRO A 33 19.05 15.17 -10.03
N ASP A 34 18.93 13.94 -10.52
CA ASP A 34 19.99 13.25 -11.28
C ASP A 34 20.02 13.61 -12.79
N GLY A 35 19.07 14.41 -13.26
CA GLY A 35 18.98 14.83 -14.65
C GLY A 35 18.29 13.84 -15.61
N LYS A 36 17.92 12.64 -15.15
CA LYS A 36 17.48 11.56 -16.04
C LYS A 36 15.99 11.58 -16.33
N LEU A 37 15.16 11.92 -15.36
CA LEU A 37 13.70 11.99 -15.52
C LEU A 37 13.27 13.43 -15.80
N ASN A 38 12.37 13.60 -16.76
CA ASN A 38 11.82 14.89 -17.14
C ASN A 38 10.29 14.84 -17.17
N ILE A 39 9.66 15.86 -16.60
CA ILE A 39 8.23 16.12 -16.71
C ILE A 39 8.08 17.31 -17.67
N ASN A 40 7.35 17.12 -18.77
CA ASN A 40 7.01 18.21 -19.69
C ASN A 40 5.54 18.58 -19.51
N ILE A 41 5.24 19.87 -19.33
CA ILE A 41 3.92 20.37 -18.95
C ILE A 41 3.45 21.42 -19.95
N CYS A 42 2.36 21.15 -20.65
CA CYS A 42 1.75 22.08 -21.59
C CYS A 42 0.51 22.74 -20.96
N THR A 43 0.32 24.04 -21.16
CA THR A 43 -0.80 24.82 -20.59
C THR A 43 -1.68 25.54 -21.63
N GLU A 44 -1.34 25.43 -22.92
CA GLU A 44 -1.91 26.27 -23.98
C GLU A 44 -3.42 26.03 -24.21
N LYS A 45 -3.77 24.81 -24.60
CA LYS A 45 -5.16 24.42 -24.92
C LYS A 45 -5.80 23.67 -23.76
N ALA A 46 -5.09 22.68 -23.25
CA ALA A 46 -5.42 21.92 -22.07
C ALA A 46 -4.14 21.71 -21.27
N LEU A 47 -4.27 21.53 -19.97
CA LEU A 47 -3.19 21.09 -19.12
C LEU A 47 -2.89 19.64 -19.44
N THR A 48 -1.68 19.40 -19.93
CA THR A 48 -1.16 18.05 -20.13
C THR A 48 0.20 17.91 -19.48
N TRP A 49 0.55 16.69 -19.14
CA TRP A 49 1.88 16.32 -18.69
C TRP A 49 2.37 15.08 -19.44
N SER A 50 3.67 15.00 -19.67
CA SER A 50 4.34 13.80 -20.16
C SER A 50 5.58 13.52 -19.31
N ILE A 51 6.03 12.27 -19.30
CA ILE A 51 7.25 11.86 -18.58
C ILE A 51 8.19 11.19 -19.57
N GLU A 52 9.46 11.58 -19.49
CA GLU A 52 10.57 10.95 -20.21
C GLU A 52 11.65 10.53 -19.21
N GLN A 53 12.27 9.37 -19.41
CA GLN A 53 13.44 8.93 -18.66
C GLN A 53 14.57 8.61 -19.63
N GLN A 54 15.69 9.32 -19.50
CA GLN A 54 16.86 9.19 -20.39
C GLN A 54 16.54 9.33 -21.90
N GLY A 55 15.48 10.04 -22.26
CA GLY A 55 15.03 10.24 -23.64
C GLY A 55 13.95 9.26 -24.11
N ASP A 56 13.67 8.20 -23.35
CA ASP A 56 12.56 7.28 -23.61
C ASP A 56 11.26 7.85 -23.02
N THR A 57 10.19 7.87 -23.82
CA THR A 57 8.86 8.30 -23.35
C THR A 57 8.25 7.25 -22.43
N VAL A 58 7.96 7.64 -21.19
CA VAL A 58 7.26 6.83 -20.19
C VAL A 58 5.75 6.97 -20.38
N ILE A 59 5.25 8.21 -20.34
CA ILE A 59 3.86 8.53 -20.72
C ILE A 59 3.87 9.68 -21.74
N LEU A 60 3.02 9.57 -22.75
CA LEU A 60 2.70 10.62 -23.71
C LEU A 60 1.93 11.77 -23.04
N PRO A 61 1.79 12.93 -23.71
CA PRO A 61 0.96 14.03 -23.20
C PRO A 61 -0.42 13.53 -22.75
N SER A 62 -0.67 13.65 -21.46
CA SER A 62 -1.84 13.11 -20.78
C SER A 62 -2.62 14.23 -20.10
N ALA A 63 -3.94 14.30 -20.29
CA ALA A 63 -4.75 15.40 -19.80
C ALA A 63 -4.91 15.39 -18.27
N ILE A 64 -4.89 16.58 -17.68
CA ILE A 64 -5.19 16.84 -16.27
C ILE A 64 -6.26 17.92 -16.20
N ALA A 65 -7.36 17.67 -15.48
CA ALA A 65 -8.39 18.68 -15.24
C ALA A 65 -9.16 18.44 -13.95
N LEU A 66 -9.78 19.50 -13.43
CA LEU A 66 -10.67 19.43 -12.28
C LEU A 66 -11.90 20.29 -12.56
N LYS A 67 -13.06 19.66 -12.67
CA LYS A 67 -14.35 20.34 -12.82
C LYS A 67 -14.97 20.52 -11.44
N ILE A 68 -15.26 21.76 -11.10
CA ILE A 68 -15.74 22.16 -9.79
C ILE A 68 -16.97 23.05 -9.89
N ARG A 69 -17.77 23.03 -8.84
CA ARG A 69 -18.99 23.86 -8.70
C ARG A 69 -19.02 24.48 -7.31
N GLU A 70 -19.52 25.70 -7.18
CA GLU A 70 -19.77 26.27 -5.85
C GLU A 70 -20.81 25.41 -5.11
N ASP A 71 -20.57 25.11 -3.83
CA ASP A 71 -21.49 24.30 -3.02
C ASP A 71 -22.72 25.10 -2.56
N ARG A 72 -23.61 25.41 -3.52
CA ARG A 72 -24.88 26.11 -3.34
C ARG A 72 -25.84 25.87 -4.51
N PRO A 73 -27.16 26.10 -4.34
CA PRO A 73 -28.10 26.04 -5.46
C PRO A 73 -27.68 26.97 -6.61
N ASN A 74 -27.67 26.44 -7.84
CA ASN A 74 -27.19 27.13 -9.05
C ASN A 74 -25.76 27.69 -8.91
N GLY A 75 -24.90 26.97 -8.17
CA GLY A 75 -23.48 27.30 -8.03
C GLY A 75 -22.80 27.40 -9.39
N THR A 76 -21.87 28.35 -9.53
CA THR A 76 -21.14 28.51 -10.79
C THR A 76 -20.19 27.35 -10.99
N GLU A 77 -20.26 26.70 -12.14
CA GLU A 77 -19.34 25.65 -12.57
C GLU A 77 -18.08 26.26 -13.20
N THR A 78 -16.93 25.66 -12.96
CA THR A 78 -15.67 26.02 -13.60
C THR A 78 -14.83 24.76 -13.82
N THR A 79 -14.16 24.66 -14.96
CA THR A 79 -13.17 23.61 -15.21
C THR A 79 -11.77 24.21 -15.14
N TRP A 80 -10.95 23.70 -14.23
CA TRP A 80 -9.51 23.95 -14.19
C TRP A 80 -8.78 22.93 -15.04
N GLY A 81 -7.71 23.36 -15.71
CA GLY A 81 -7.01 22.53 -16.70
C GLY A 81 -7.41 22.80 -18.15
N ASN A 82 -8.44 23.62 -18.44
CA ASN A 82 -8.85 23.88 -19.82
C ASN A 82 -9.56 25.25 -20.01
N PRO A 83 -8.89 26.29 -20.53
CA PRO A 83 -7.43 26.47 -20.62
C PRO A 83 -6.83 26.90 -19.28
N VAL A 84 -5.52 26.71 -19.09
CA VAL A 84 -4.82 27.15 -17.87
C VAL A 84 -4.20 28.53 -18.07
N LYS A 85 -4.51 29.44 -17.16
CA LYS A 85 -3.88 30.77 -17.11
C LYS A 85 -2.91 30.84 -15.93
N VAL A 86 -1.65 30.48 -16.17
CA VAL A 86 -0.60 30.58 -15.16
C VAL A 86 -0.32 32.06 -14.85
N SER A 87 -0.36 32.40 -13.56
CA SER A 87 -0.05 33.73 -13.03
C SER A 87 1.38 33.82 -12.50
N LYS A 88 1.90 32.70 -11.99
CA LYS A 88 3.29 32.57 -11.51
C LYS A 88 3.70 31.11 -11.56
N ALA A 89 4.89 30.85 -12.09
CA ALA A 89 5.60 29.59 -11.93
C ALA A 89 6.73 29.79 -10.91
N SER A 90 6.96 28.81 -10.04
CA SER A 90 8.10 28.82 -9.14
C SER A 90 8.67 27.43 -8.96
N GLU A 91 9.97 27.30 -9.13
CA GLU A 91 10.71 26.07 -8.95
C GLU A 91 11.46 26.08 -7.62
N LYS A 92 11.63 24.88 -7.04
CA LYS A 92 12.46 24.65 -5.86
C LYS A 92 13.15 23.31 -5.97
N GLU A 93 14.39 23.26 -5.54
CA GLU A 93 15.09 22.02 -5.25
C GLU A 93 14.93 21.69 -3.77
N ILE A 94 14.50 20.47 -3.47
CA ILE A 94 14.29 20.00 -2.10
C ILE A 94 15.25 18.85 -1.83
N ARG A 95 16.00 18.97 -0.73
CA ARG A 95 16.87 17.91 -0.20
C ARG A 95 16.66 17.80 1.30
N THR A 96 15.79 16.90 1.70
CA THR A 96 15.44 16.68 3.11
C THR A 96 15.39 15.19 3.43
N SER A 97 15.11 14.86 4.69
CA SER A 97 14.87 13.51 5.16
C SER A 97 13.96 13.55 6.39
N PHE A 98 13.29 12.45 6.68
CA PHE A 98 12.46 12.31 7.88
C PHE A 98 12.57 10.91 8.47
N SER A 99 12.33 10.80 9.78
CA SER A 99 12.36 9.51 10.49
C SER A 99 11.08 8.71 10.28
N THR A 100 11.22 7.40 10.20
CA THR A 100 10.15 6.42 9.99
C THR A 100 10.33 5.23 10.95
N PRO A 101 9.93 5.37 12.25
CA PRO A 101 10.22 4.37 13.27
C PRO A 101 9.52 3.00 13.08
N PHE A 102 8.44 2.96 12.29
CA PHE A 102 7.63 1.75 12.07
C PHE A 102 7.61 1.35 10.59
N TYR A 103 8.79 1.23 9.99
CA TYR A 103 8.94 1.00 8.54
C TYR A 103 10.12 0.07 8.22
N LYS A 104 10.46 -0.07 6.93
CA LYS A 104 11.58 -0.88 6.41
C LYS A 104 12.95 -0.21 6.54
N ARG A 105 12.98 1.04 7.03
CA ARG A 105 14.18 1.84 7.29
C ARG A 105 13.87 2.91 8.33
N THR A 106 14.89 3.36 9.06
CA THR A 106 14.76 4.39 10.10
C THR A 106 14.61 5.82 9.56
N VAL A 107 15.16 6.10 8.37
CA VAL A 107 15.15 7.42 7.72
C VAL A 107 14.84 7.28 6.24
N VAL A 108 13.83 8.03 5.77
CA VAL A 108 13.53 8.20 4.34
C VAL A 108 14.14 9.51 3.85
N LYS A 109 14.86 9.44 2.73
CA LYS A 109 15.34 10.63 2.00
C LYS A 109 14.21 11.15 1.12
N ASP A 110 14.00 12.47 1.13
CA ASP A 110 13.00 13.16 0.31
C ASP A 110 13.73 14.22 -0.52
N GLN A 111 14.10 13.81 -1.74
CA GLN A 111 14.93 14.58 -2.67
C GLN A 111 14.22 14.66 -4.03
N TYR A 112 13.87 15.88 -4.45
CA TYR A 112 13.14 16.13 -5.69
C TYR A 112 13.29 17.58 -6.12
N ASN A 113 13.03 17.82 -7.40
CA ASN A 113 12.75 19.16 -7.90
C ASN A 113 11.23 19.35 -7.96
N GLN A 114 10.78 20.55 -7.60
CA GLN A 114 9.38 20.93 -7.52
C GLN A 114 9.09 22.08 -8.47
N LEU A 115 7.96 22.03 -9.17
CA LEU A 115 7.36 23.16 -9.87
C LEU A 115 5.97 23.44 -9.31
N LEU A 116 5.74 24.67 -8.85
CA LEU A 116 4.43 25.16 -8.46
C LEU A 116 3.90 26.16 -9.49
N LEU A 117 2.81 25.80 -10.16
CA LEU A 117 2.08 26.67 -11.08
C LEU A 117 0.89 27.29 -10.36
N LYS A 118 0.97 28.59 -10.04
CA LYS A 118 -0.15 29.36 -9.50
C LYS A 118 -1.04 29.84 -10.64
N CYS A 119 -2.32 29.48 -10.61
CA CYS A 119 -3.25 29.74 -11.70
C CYS A 119 -4.25 30.85 -11.36
N LYS A 120 -4.66 31.62 -12.37
CA LYS A 120 -5.84 32.47 -12.25
C LYS A 120 -7.06 31.57 -12.02
N GLY A 121 -7.90 31.93 -11.04
CA GLY A 121 -9.01 31.10 -10.56
C GLY A 121 -8.85 30.66 -9.10
N GLY A 122 -7.69 30.95 -8.48
CA GLY A 122 -7.46 30.69 -7.05
C GLY A 122 -7.10 29.24 -6.77
N TYR A 123 -6.27 28.63 -7.61
CA TYR A 123 -5.76 27.29 -7.42
C TYR A 123 -4.31 27.22 -7.88
N SER A 124 -3.60 26.20 -7.42
CA SER A 124 -2.26 25.88 -7.87
C SER A 124 -2.19 24.41 -8.30
N ILE A 125 -1.22 24.10 -9.16
CA ILE A 125 -0.84 22.72 -9.49
C ILE A 125 0.62 22.56 -9.09
N GLU A 126 0.91 21.54 -8.30
CA GLU A 126 2.25 21.22 -7.84
C GLU A 126 2.72 19.96 -8.53
N PHE A 127 3.90 20.01 -9.16
CA PHE A 127 4.60 18.88 -9.76
C PHE A 127 5.88 18.59 -8.97
N ARG A 128 6.23 17.32 -8.85
CA ARG A 128 7.50 16.85 -8.28
C ARG A 128 8.15 15.84 -9.21
N ALA A 129 9.43 16.05 -9.51
CA ALA A 129 10.28 15.11 -10.22
C ALA A 129 11.30 14.52 -9.23
N TYR A 130 11.16 13.24 -8.96
CA TYR A 130 12.12 12.40 -8.25
C TYR A 130 12.95 11.62 -9.28
N ASP A 131 14.09 11.07 -8.87
CA ASP A 131 14.89 10.20 -9.74
C ASP A 131 14.15 8.89 -10.09
N ASP A 132 13.25 8.45 -9.20
CA ASP A 132 12.46 7.22 -9.28
C ASP A 132 10.97 7.46 -9.58
N GLY A 133 10.57 8.67 -10.02
CA GLY A 133 9.21 8.92 -10.45
C GLY A 133 8.79 10.38 -10.53
N ALA A 134 7.54 10.57 -10.94
CA ALA A 134 6.91 11.87 -11.08
C ALA A 134 5.55 11.91 -10.40
N ALA A 135 5.19 13.06 -9.84
CA ALA A 135 3.88 13.25 -9.23
C ALA A 135 3.33 14.64 -9.47
N TYR A 136 2.00 14.76 -9.50
CA TYR A 136 1.31 16.05 -9.49
C TYR A 136 0.11 16.06 -8.52
N ARG A 137 -0.31 17.25 -8.08
CA ARG A 137 -1.59 17.44 -7.36
C ARG A 137 -2.16 18.84 -7.54
N PHE A 138 -3.47 18.97 -7.32
CA PHE A 138 -4.14 20.25 -7.19
C PHE A 138 -4.09 20.79 -5.76
N ILE A 139 -3.93 22.10 -5.63
CA ILE A 139 -4.05 22.84 -4.37
C ILE A 139 -5.12 23.91 -4.55
N LEU A 140 -6.23 23.77 -3.82
CA LEU A 140 -7.33 24.72 -3.83
C LEU A 140 -6.97 25.88 -2.91
N GLU A 141 -7.15 27.13 -3.35
CA GLU A 141 -6.93 28.33 -2.52
C GLU A 141 -8.26 29.02 -2.15
N GLN A 142 -9.38 28.41 -2.53
CA GLN A 142 -10.74 28.88 -2.26
C GLN A 142 -10.97 28.95 -0.75
N ARG A 143 -11.59 30.04 -0.30
CA ARG A 143 -11.94 30.25 1.11
C ARG A 143 -13.32 29.68 1.47
N LYS A 144 -14.07 29.20 0.48
CA LYS A 144 -15.39 28.62 0.63
C LYS A 144 -15.36 27.18 0.12
N PRO A 145 -16.16 26.29 0.72
CA PRO A 145 -16.36 24.94 0.19
C PRO A 145 -16.81 24.95 -1.27
N MET A 146 -16.28 24.01 -2.04
CA MET A 146 -16.63 23.72 -3.43
C MET A 146 -16.99 22.24 -3.57
N LEU A 147 -17.83 21.91 -4.53
CA LEU A 147 -18.02 20.54 -4.99
C LEU A 147 -17.01 20.24 -6.09
N ILE A 148 -16.36 19.08 -6.02
CA ILE A 148 -15.60 18.52 -7.14
C ILE A 148 -16.55 17.59 -7.88
N GLU A 149 -16.92 17.95 -9.10
CA GLU A 149 -17.85 17.18 -9.93
C GLU A 149 -17.11 16.09 -10.72
N GLN A 150 -15.91 16.39 -11.20
CA GLN A 150 -15.09 15.45 -11.96
C GLN A 150 -13.61 15.79 -11.82
N GLU A 151 -12.77 14.76 -11.81
CA GLU A 151 -11.34 14.87 -12.00
C GLU A 151 -10.92 14.11 -13.25
N THR A 152 -10.13 14.74 -14.10
CA THR A 152 -9.47 14.11 -15.25
C THR A 152 -8.00 13.87 -14.88
N ALA A 153 -7.60 12.61 -14.91
CA ALA A 153 -6.20 12.19 -14.87
C ALA A 153 -6.02 11.07 -15.91
N GLU A 154 -5.34 11.39 -17.01
CA GLU A 154 -4.98 10.41 -18.04
C GLU A 154 -3.55 9.90 -17.85
N PHE A 155 -3.29 8.71 -18.38
CA PHE A 155 -1.97 8.11 -18.53
C PHE A 155 -1.90 7.44 -19.90
N ASN A 156 -1.38 8.16 -20.89
CA ASN A 156 -1.33 7.73 -22.29
C ASN A 156 0.02 7.06 -22.57
N PHE A 157 0.04 5.83 -23.09
CA PHE A 157 1.27 5.09 -23.39
C PHE A 157 1.59 5.05 -24.89
N THR A 158 2.86 4.81 -25.20
CA THR A 158 3.40 4.79 -26.58
C THR A 158 2.96 3.57 -27.39
N ALA A 159 2.64 2.46 -26.73
CA ALA A 159 2.32 1.19 -27.36
C ALA A 159 1.36 0.36 -26.49
N ASP A 160 0.93 -0.76 -27.05
CA ASP A 160 0.11 -1.75 -26.37
C ASP A 160 0.96 -2.66 -25.46
N HIS A 161 1.44 -2.08 -24.37
CA HIS A 161 2.35 -2.70 -23.41
C HIS A 161 1.66 -3.78 -22.58
N GLN A 162 2.44 -4.77 -22.11
CA GLN A 162 2.00 -5.67 -21.05
C GLN A 162 1.80 -4.90 -19.75
N ALA A 163 0.80 -5.29 -18.96
CA ALA A 163 0.47 -4.67 -17.69
C ALA A 163 0.06 -5.71 -16.65
N PHE A 164 0.25 -5.35 -15.38
CA PHE A 164 -0.24 -6.08 -14.21
C PHE A 164 -1.42 -5.30 -13.65
N ILE A 165 -2.63 -5.80 -13.90
CA ILE A 165 -3.88 -5.07 -13.70
C ILE A 165 -4.66 -5.69 -12.53
N PRO A 166 -4.81 -4.98 -11.40
CA PRO A 166 -5.58 -5.49 -10.27
C PRO A 166 -7.06 -5.13 -10.45
N HIS A 167 -7.77 -5.93 -11.25
CA HIS A 167 -9.20 -5.72 -11.51
C HIS A 167 -10.03 -5.89 -10.24
N VAL A 168 -10.98 -4.98 -10.03
CA VAL A 168 -11.97 -5.07 -8.95
C VAL A 168 -12.84 -6.31 -9.19
N ASN A 169 -13.03 -7.07 -8.12
CA ASN A 169 -13.90 -8.23 -8.06
C ASN A 169 -14.62 -8.23 -6.69
N ASP A 170 -15.55 -9.18 -6.48
CA ASP A 170 -16.28 -9.36 -5.20
C ASP A 170 -17.00 -8.10 -4.66
N ASN A 171 -17.75 -7.43 -5.54
CA ASN A 171 -18.48 -6.22 -5.19
C ASN A 171 -19.60 -6.53 -4.16
N ARG A 172 -19.63 -5.79 -3.05
CA ARG A 172 -20.63 -5.92 -1.99
C ARG A 172 -21.98 -5.38 -2.44
N GLY A 173 -23.01 -6.23 -2.40
CA GLY A 173 -24.37 -5.86 -2.81
C GLY A 173 -24.49 -5.45 -4.28
N GLY A 174 -23.52 -5.81 -5.13
CA GLY A 174 -23.47 -5.41 -6.53
C GLY A 174 -23.13 -3.93 -6.76
N GLU A 175 -22.75 -3.17 -5.73
CA GLU A 175 -22.37 -1.76 -5.87
C GLU A 175 -20.93 -1.66 -6.38
N ARG A 176 -20.73 -0.86 -7.42
CA ARG A 176 -19.50 -0.85 -8.22
C ARG A 176 -18.25 -0.40 -7.46
N TYR A 177 -18.40 0.48 -6.47
CA TYR A 177 -17.31 1.05 -5.68
C TYR A 177 -17.31 0.54 -4.23
N CYS A 178 -18.05 -0.54 -3.95
CA CYS A 178 -18.12 -1.17 -2.64
C CYS A 178 -17.51 -2.57 -2.76
N TYR A 179 -16.27 -2.74 -2.34
CA TYR A 179 -15.42 -3.92 -2.57
C TYR A 179 -14.22 -3.89 -1.60
N PRO A 180 -13.59 -5.04 -1.28
CA PRO A 180 -12.61 -5.14 -0.18
C PRO A 180 -11.18 -4.71 -0.53
N PHE A 181 -10.92 -4.21 -1.74
CA PHE A 181 -9.56 -3.85 -2.22
C PHE A 181 -8.59 -5.03 -2.33
N GLU A 182 -9.11 -6.24 -2.37
CA GLU A 182 -8.32 -7.44 -2.61
C GLU A 182 -8.42 -7.89 -4.08
N SER A 183 -7.34 -7.73 -4.83
CA SER A 183 -7.27 -8.17 -6.23
C SER A 183 -5.97 -8.92 -6.49
N TYR A 184 -6.08 -10.00 -7.27
CA TYR A 184 -4.94 -10.55 -8.01
C TYR A 184 -4.57 -9.62 -9.16
N TYR A 185 -3.37 -9.77 -9.70
CA TYR A 185 -2.93 -9.03 -10.89
C TYR A 185 -3.16 -9.88 -12.14
N ASP A 186 -4.07 -9.44 -13.00
CA ASP A 186 -4.21 -9.99 -14.34
C ASP A 186 -3.08 -9.46 -15.23
N GLU A 187 -2.40 -10.36 -15.93
CA GLU A 187 -1.29 -10.03 -16.83
C GLU A 187 -1.77 -10.06 -18.28
N CYS A 188 -2.01 -8.88 -18.85
CA CYS A 188 -2.49 -8.74 -20.21
C CYS A 188 -1.99 -7.43 -20.83
N LYS A 189 -2.25 -7.24 -22.12
CA LYS A 189 -1.99 -5.94 -22.76
C LYS A 189 -2.99 -4.90 -22.29
N LEU A 190 -2.60 -3.62 -22.35
CA LEU A 190 -3.51 -2.50 -22.08
C LEU A 190 -4.81 -2.58 -22.90
N SER A 191 -4.72 -3.00 -24.17
CA SER A 191 -5.88 -3.16 -25.05
C SER A 191 -6.80 -4.34 -24.69
N GLU A 192 -6.30 -5.28 -23.88
CA GLU A 192 -7.01 -6.49 -23.42
C GLU A 192 -7.64 -6.32 -22.04
N MET A 193 -7.33 -5.22 -21.34
CA MET A 193 -7.98 -4.84 -20.09
C MET A 193 -9.50 -4.85 -20.26
N ILE A 194 -10.21 -5.47 -19.31
CA ILE A 194 -11.65 -5.70 -19.37
C ILE A 194 -12.37 -4.34 -19.47
N PRO A 195 -13.12 -4.06 -20.55
CA PRO A 195 -13.84 -2.81 -20.71
C PRO A 195 -14.77 -2.54 -19.53
N ASP A 196 -14.79 -1.30 -19.07
CA ASP A 196 -15.58 -0.83 -17.93
C ASP A 196 -15.34 -1.58 -16.60
N SER A 197 -14.32 -2.44 -16.48
CA SER A 197 -13.89 -3.01 -15.19
C SER A 197 -12.95 -2.03 -14.50
N LEU A 198 -13.27 -1.68 -13.25
CA LEU A 198 -12.36 -0.88 -12.43
C LEU A 198 -11.08 -1.67 -12.15
N ALA A 199 -9.94 -1.00 -12.18
CA ALA A 199 -8.70 -1.51 -11.61
C ALA A 199 -8.29 -0.63 -10.43
N ILE A 200 -7.85 -1.26 -9.35
CA ILE A 200 -7.26 -0.53 -8.22
C ILE A 200 -5.83 -0.10 -8.53
N THR A 201 -5.25 0.66 -7.61
CA THR A 201 -3.84 1.05 -7.66
C THR A 201 -3.07 0.40 -6.50
N PRO A 202 -1.78 0.06 -6.68
CA PRO A 202 -0.93 0.36 -7.84
C PRO A 202 -1.13 -0.58 -9.04
N LEU A 203 -1.10 -0.02 -10.26
CA LEU A 203 -1.14 -0.75 -11.53
C LEU A 203 0.18 -0.53 -12.27
N MET A 204 0.81 -1.59 -12.77
CA MET A 204 2.09 -1.51 -13.48
C MET A 204 1.96 -1.77 -14.97
N VAL A 205 2.69 -1.00 -15.77
CA VAL A 205 2.89 -1.18 -17.21
C VAL A 205 4.37 -1.49 -17.47
N ASP A 206 4.63 -2.58 -18.18
CA ASP A 206 5.98 -2.97 -18.61
C ASP A 206 6.34 -2.26 -19.92
N LEU A 207 7.25 -1.29 -19.83
CA LEU A 207 7.68 -0.47 -20.96
C LEU A 207 8.73 -1.19 -21.84
N GLY A 208 9.14 -2.40 -21.45
CA GLY A 208 10.17 -3.17 -22.12
C GLY A 208 11.59 -2.84 -21.64
N ASN A 209 12.56 -3.68 -22.00
CA ASN A 209 13.98 -3.54 -21.63
C ASN A 209 14.25 -3.39 -20.12
N GLY A 210 13.35 -3.90 -19.27
CA GLY A 210 13.43 -3.77 -17.81
C GLY A 210 12.71 -2.54 -17.25
N HIS A 211 12.38 -1.55 -18.08
CA HIS A 211 11.73 -0.33 -17.63
C HIS A 211 10.26 -0.57 -17.24
N LYS A 212 9.81 0.00 -16.12
CA LYS A 212 8.41 -0.08 -15.65
C LYS A 212 7.85 1.30 -15.34
N ALA A 213 6.56 1.46 -15.56
CA ALA A 213 5.77 2.57 -15.04
C ALA A 213 4.71 2.03 -14.08
N VAL A 214 4.66 2.50 -12.84
CA VAL A 214 3.61 2.14 -11.88
C VAL A 214 2.75 3.35 -11.56
N ILE A 215 1.46 3.25 -11.83
CA ILE A 215 0.48 4.31 -11.58
C ILE A 215 -0.18 4.08 -10.23
N MET A 216 -0.18 5.11 -9.38
CA MET A 216 -0.87 5.10 -8.10
C MET A 216 -1.29 6.49 -7.64
N ASP A 217 -2.04 6.55 -6.54
CA ASP A 217 -2.27 7.77 -5.78
C ASP A 217 -1.61 7.69 -4.39
N ALA A 218 -1.32 8.86 -3.83
CA ALA A 218 -0.69 8.96 -2.51
C ALA A 218 -1.15 10.22 -1.77
N GLY A 219 -1.14 10.15 -0.43
CA GLY A 219 -1.64 11.23 0.41
C GLY A 219 -3.15 11.44 0.28
N VAL A 220 -3.89 10.34 0.21
CA VAL A 220 -5.35 10.36 0.09
C VAL A 220 -5.96 10.74 1.43
N GLU A 221 -6.53 11.95 1.50
CA GLU A 221 -7.18 12.51 2.68
C GLU A 221 -8.39 13.34 2.27
N ASN A 222 -9.53 13.08 2.91
CA ASN A 222 -10.80 13.78 2.64
C ASN A 222 -11.12 13.91 1.14
N TYR A 223 -10.87 12.85 0.37
CA TYR A 223 -11.08 12.78 -1.08
C TYR A 223 -11.20 11.30 -1.51
N PRO A 224 -11.99 10.95 -2.55
CA PRO A 224 -12.11 9.55 -2.96
C PRO A 224 -10.80 9.00 -3.54
N GLY A 225 -10.55 7.72 -3.29
CA GLY A 225 -9.39 6.99 -3.84
C GLY A 225 -9.49 6.77 -5.35
N MET A 226 -8.32 6.59 -5.99
CA MET A 226 -8.21 6.41 -7.44
C MET A 226 -8.43 4.97 -7.90
N PHE A 227 -9.30 4.85 -8.90
CA PHE A 227 -9.37 3.69 -9.77
C PHE A 227 -8.90 4.06 -11.17
N LEU A 228 -8.51 3.05 -11.94
CA LEU A 228 -8.17 3.18 -13.34
C LEU A 228 -9.16 2.42 -14.20
N LEU A 229 -9.46 2.99 -15.36
CA LEU A 229 -10.20 2.37 -16.44
C LEU A 229 -9.34 2.37 -17.69
N ARG A 230 -9.53 1.34 -18.52
CA ARG A 230 -9.13 1.41 -19.92
C ARG A 230 -9.83 2.58 -20.59
N ASN A 231 -9.10 3.38 -21.35
CA ASN A 231 -9.70 4.41 -22.19
C ASN A 231 -10.27 3.77 -23.47
N ASN A 232 -11.58 3.87 -23.67
CA ASN A 232 -12.27 3.27 -24.81
C ASN A 232 -11.98 3.99 -26.14
N ASP A 233 -11.61 5.28 -26.10
CA ASP A 233 -11.29 6.08 -27.28
C ASP A 233 -9.80 6.03 -27.65
N LYS A 234 -8.94 5.70 -26.68
CA LYS A 234 -7.47 5.61 -26.82
C LYS A 234 -7.00 4.25 -26.27
N PRO A 235 -6.83 3.21 -27.11
CA PRO A 235 -6.66 1.84 -26.64
C PRO A 235 -5.40 1.57 -25.78
N HIS A 236 -4.39 2.45 -25.84
CA HIS A 236 -3.16 2.35 -25.02
C HIS A 236 -3.12 3.38 -23.89
N ALA A 237 -4.28 3.80 -23.41
CA ALA A 237 -4.39 4.80 -22.36
C ALA A 237 -5.24 4.31 -21.20
N LEU A 238 -4.89 4.80 -20.02
CA LEU A 238 -5.67 4.64 -18.80
C LEU A 238 -6.25 6.00 -18.40
N THR A 239 -7.46 5.99 -17.86
CA THR A 239 -8.10 7.17 -17.27
C THR A 239 -8.50 6.88 -15.84
N ALA A 240 -8.29 7.85 -14.96
CA ALA A 240 -8.77 7.74 -13.60
C ALA A 240 -10.30 7.84 -13.54
N THR A 241 -10.88 7.15 -12.55
CA THR A 241 -12.26 7.32 -12.11
C THR A 241 -12.31 7.22 -10.58
N PHE A 242 -13.38 7.75 -9.99
CA PHE A 242 -13.52 7.93 -8.56
C PHE A 242 -14.93 7.57 -8.12
N ALA A 243 -15.07 7.02 -6.92
CA ALA A 243 -16.37 6.78 -6.32
C ALA A 243 -17.07 8.13 -6.06
N PRO A 244 -18.28 8.38 -6.63
CA PRO A 244 -19.02 9.60 -6.32
C PRO A 244 -19.52 9.60 -4.87
N TYR A 245 -19.76 10.78 -4.33
CA TYR A 245 -20.16 10.97 -2.94
C TYR A 245 -21.44 10.19 -2.62
N PRO A 246 -21.49 9.35 -1.57
CA PRO A 246 -22.69 8.60 -1.21
C PRO A 246 -23.77 9.53 -0.64
N LEU A 247 -25.01 9.39 -1.10
CA LEU A 247 -26.16 10.16 -0.62
C LEU A 247 -27.10 9.33 0.25
N GLU A 248 -27.18 8.02 -0.01
CA GLU A 248 -27.95 7.05 0.77
C GLU A 248 -27.17 5.73 0.87
N GLU A 249 -27.33 5.06 1.99
CA GLU A 249 -26.66 3.81 2.32
C GLU A 249 -27.61 2.87 3.04
N THR A 250 -27.38 1.57 2.91
CA THR A 250 -28.09 0.54 3.66
C THR A 250 -27.13 -0.45 4.29
N VAL A 251 -27.57 -1.07 5.38
CA VAL A 251 -26.84 -2.17 6.01
C VAL A 251 -26.96 -3.40 5.12
N GLY A 252 -25.83 -3.93 4.67
CA GLY A 252 -25.76 -5.05 3.72
C GLY A 252 -24.36 -5.64 3.61
N GLY A 253 -24.03 -6.17 2.42
CA GLY A 253 -22.74 -6.78 2.15
C GLY A 253 -22.52 -8.09 2.91
N HIS A 254 -21.26 -8.40 3.22
CA HIS A 254 -20.87 -9.63 3.90
C HIS A 254 -21.40 -9.64 5.34
N ASN A 255 -22.17 -10.66 5.73
CA ASN A 255 -22.76 -10.81 7.07
C ASN A 255 -23.48 -9.56 7.64
N ARG A 256 -23.96 -8.65 6.77
CA ARG A 256 -24.54 -7.34 7.17
C ARG A 256 -23.56 -6.41 7.90
N LEU A 257 -22.25 -6.58 7.66
CA LEU A 257 -21.18 -5.79 8.28
C LEU A 257 -20.85 -4.50 7.50
N ASN A 258 -21.28 -4.38 6.24
CA ASN A 258 -21.00 -3.22 5.41
C ASN A 258 -22.15 -2.18 5.43
N PHE A 259 -21.79 -0.92 5.19
CA PHE A 259 -22.72 0.07 4.65
C PHE A 259 -22.56 0.14 3.13
N VAL A 260 -23.57 -0.36 2.40
CA VAL A 260 -23.58 -0.40 0.94
C VAL A 260 -24.33 0.83 0.41
N PRO A 261 -23.70 1.69 -0.41
CA PRO A 261 -24.38 2.82 -1.02
C PRO A 261 -25.51 2.39 -1.95
N THR A 262 -26.68 3.01 -1.80
CA THR A 262 -27.85 2.77 -2.66
C THR A 262 -28.07 3.92 -3.65
N ARG A 263 -27.49 5.09 -3.36
CA ARG A 263 -27.54 6.26 -4.22
C ARG A 263 -26.27 7.09 -4.02
N ARG A 264 -25.64 7.50 -5.12
CA ARG A 264 -24.48 8.41 -5.13
C ARG A 264 -24.84 9.73 -5.83
N ALA A 265 -24.07 10.76 -5.54
CA ALA A 265 -24.25 12.10 -6.07
C ALA A 265 -23.76 12.24 -7.53
N ASP A 266 -24.05 13.38 -8.13
CA ASP A 266 -23.46 13.86 -9.39
C ASP A 266 -22.06 14.48 -9.21
N TYR A 267 -21.51 14.42 -8.00
CA TYR A 267 -20.20 14.95 -7.64
C TYR A 267 -19.38 13.94 -6.82
N LEU A 268 -18.07 14.12 -6.82
CA LEU A 268 -17.08 13.26 -6.16
C LEU A 268 -16.87 13.62 -4.69
N ALA A 269 -16.73 14.91 -4.39
CA ALA A 269 -16.27 15.37 -3.07
C ALA A 269 -16.76 16.78 -2.73
N HIS A 270 -16.99 17.03 -1.43
CA HIS A 270 -17.06 18.37 -0.84
C HIS A 270 -15.67 18.81 -0.41
N THR A 271 -15.24 20.00 -0.77
CA THR A 271 -13.92 20.50 -0.38
C THR A 271 -13.97 21.39 0.84
N ASP A 272 -12.94 21.28 1.68
CA ASP A 272 -12.71 22.25 2.75
C ASP A 272 -12.12 23.55 2.19
N ALA A 273 -12.17 24.61 3.00
CA ALA A 273 -11.47 25.84 2.66
C ALA A 273 -9.96 25.58 2.57
N ARG A 274 -9.36 25.93 1.42
CA ARG A 274 -7.93 25.76 1.12
C ARG A 274 -7.43 24.31 1.21
N GLN A 275 -8.17 23.38 0.61
CA GLN A 275 -7.79 21.97 0.59
C GLN A 275 -6.66 21.67 -0.41
N THR A 276 -5.77 20.74 -0.05
CA THR A 276 -4.82 20.12 -0.98
C THR A 276 -5.34 18.75 -1.36
N LEU A 277 -5.40 18.43 -2.66
CA LEU A 277 -5.88 17.14 -3.14
C LEU A 277 -4.75 16.09 -3.16
N PRO A 278 -5.09 14.79 -3.24
CA PRO A 278 -4.10 13.71 -3.28
C PRO A 278 -3.16 13.80 -4.48
N TRP A 279 -1.99 13.20 -4.34
CA TRP A 279 -1.03 13.06 -5.44
C TRP A 279 -1.48 12.01 -6.45
N ARG A 280 -1.29 12.31 -7.73
CA ARG A 280 -1.25 11.34 -8.83
C ARG A 280 0.20 11.05 -9.15
N VAL A 281 0.55 9.77 -9.22
CA VAL A 281 1.94 9.32 -9.19
C VAL A 281 2.19 8.35 -10.33
N VAL A 282 3.34 8.53 -10.99
CA VAL A 282 3.94 7.53 -11.89
C VAL A 282 5.35 7.26 -11.38
N ILE A 283 5.52 6.11 -10.72
CA ILE A 283 6.85 5.58 -10.37
C ILE A 283 7.49 5.05 -11.65
N VAL A 284 8.77 5.31 -11.84
CA VAL A 284 9.53 4.85 -13.00
C VAL A 284 10.76 4.09 -12.51
N SER A 285 10.92 2.85 -12.96
CA SER A 285 12.08 2.02 -12.61
C SER A 285 12.77 1.49 -13.84
N GLU A 286 14.09 1.38 -13.77
CA GLU A 286 14.95 0.70 -14.75
C GLU A 286 15.17 -0.78 -14.40
N LYS A 287 14.98 -1.14 -13.12
CA LYS A 287 15.09 -2.49 -12.58
C LYS A 287 13.99 -2.74 -11.57
N ASP A 288 13.39 -3.92 -11.58
CA ASP A 288 12.30 -4.29 -10.67
C ASP A 288 12.69 -4.19 -9.18
N THR A 289 13.97 -4.40 -8.83
CA THR A 289 14.46 -4.19 -7.44
C THR A 289 14.25 -2.77 -6.92
N GLN A 290 14.20 -1.76 -7.80
CA GLN A 290 13.90 -0.38 -7.42
C GLN A 290 12.44 -0.19 -6.99
N LEU A 291 11.53 -1.06 -7.42
CA LEU A 291 10.13 -1.06 -6.98
C LEU A 291 10.02 -1.66 -5.57
N ALA A 292 10.66 -2.81 -5.32
CA ALA A 292 10.62 -3.47 -4.01
C ALA A 292 11.20 -2.59 -2.88
N ASP A 293 12.17 -1.72 -3.19
CA ASP A 293 12.80 -0.82 -2.23
C ASP A 293 12.46 0.67 -2.46
N ASN A 294 11.27 0.94 -2.99
CA ASN A 294 10.79 2.30 -3.24
C ASN A 294 10.15 2.94 -1.99
N ASP A 295 10.30 4.27 -1.81
CA ASP A 295 9.68 5.04 -0.71
C ASP A 295 8.66 6.10 -1.17
N MET A 296 8.23 6.10 -2.43
CA MET A 296 7.42 7.18 -3.02
C MET A 296 6.14 7.46 -2.22
N ALA A 297 5.44 6.42 -1.77
CA ALA A 297 4.25 6.57 -0.92
C ALA A 297 4.58 7.26 0.41
N GLN A 298 5.70 6.93 1.06
CA GLN A 298 6.15 7.60 2.28
C GLN A 298 6.50 9.07 2.02
N ARG A 299 7.23 9.38 0.94
CA ARG A 299 7.64 10.75 0.59
C ARG A 299 6.44 11.67 0.33
N LEU A 300 5.40 11.14 -0.32
CA LEU A 300 4.20 11.88 -0.71
C LEU A 300 3.07 11.89 0.33
N ALA A 301 3.14 11.01 1.33
CA ALA A 301 2.16 10.95 2.42
C ALA A 301 2.16 12.22 3.32
N PRO A 302 1.06 12.53 4.02
CA PRO A 302 1.02 13.65 4.97
C PRO A 302 2.01 13.43 6.12
N ALA A 303 2.57 14.50 6.65
CA ALA A 303 3.48 14.43 7.79
C ALA A 303 2.77 13.92 9.05
N CYS A 304 3.54 13.28 9.94
CA CYS A 304 3.07 12.78 11.23
C CYS A 304 2.41 13.89 12.06
N ARG A 305 1.27 13.57 12.65
CA ARG A 305 0.47 14.45 13.51
C ARG A 305 0.59 14.12 14.99
N LEU A 306 1.19 12.98 15.33
CA LEU A 306 1.45 12.57 16.70
C LEU A 306 2.77 13.16 17.20
N THR A 307 2.73 13.72 18.40
CA THR A 307 3.93 14.29 19.06
C THR A 307 4.68 13.26 19.90
N ASP A 308 3.98 12.24 20.39
CA ASP A 308 4.54 11.10 21.10
C ASP A 308 4.09 9.80 20.42
N THR A 309 5.07 9.00 20.02
CA THR A 309 4.90 7.69 19.38
C THR A 309 5.50 6.56 20.21
N SER A 310 5.97 6.82 21.43
CA SER A 310 6.69 5.85 22.26
C SER A 310 5.83 4.69 22.76
N TRP A 311 4.50 4.89 22.82
CA TRP A 311 3.52 3.88 23.21
C TRP A 311 3.14 2.93 22.07
N ILE A 312 3.50 3.26 20.83
CA ILE A 312 3.19 2.44 19.65
C ILE A 312 4.20 1.31 19.57
N ILE A 313 3.75 0.09 19.86
CA ILE A 313 4.60 -1.10 19.87
C ILE A 313 4.26 -1.96 18.64
N PRO A 314 5.11 -2.01 17.61
CA PRO A 314 4.96 -2.99 16.53
C PRO A 314 5.24 -4.40 17.08
N GLY A 315 4.80 -5.44 16.37
CA GLY A 315 5.02 -6.80 16.85
C GLY A 315 4.28 -7.85 16.04
N LYS A 316 4.23 -9.06 16.59
CA LYS A 316 3.57 -10.22 15.99
C LYS A 316 2.36 -10.65 16.78
N VAL A 317 1.45 -11.28 16.07
CA VAL A 317 0.18 -11.75 16.62
C VAL A 317 0.10 -13.27 16.50
N ALA A 318 -0.16 -13.97 17.61
CA ALA A 318 -0.69 -15.33 17.51
C ALA A 318 -2.17 -15.24 17.11
N TRP A 319 -2.45 -15.43 15.81
CA TRP A 319 -3.76 -15.14 15.24
C TRP A 319 -4.70 -16.35 15.33
N ASP A 320 -5.97 -16.09 15.58
CA ASP A 320 -7.02 -17.03 15.95
C ASP A 320 -7.94 -17.40 14.78
N TRP A 321 -8.23 -16.43 13.91
CA TRP A 321 -9.29 -16.56 12.89
C TRP A 321 -8.94 -17.51 11.73
N TRP A 322 -7.74 -17.40 11.15
CA TRP A 322 -7.38 -18.19 9.96
C TRP A 322 -7.46 -19.69 10.22
N ASN A 323 -6.93 -20.13 11.37
CA ASN A 323 -6.96 -21.51 11.82
C ASN A 323 -8.26 -21.88 12.57
N ALA A 324 -9.28 -21.00 12.56
CA ALA A 324 -10.63 -21.23 13.10
C ALA A 324 -10.66 -21.59 14.60
N CYS A 325 -9.74 -21.03 15.40
CA CYS A 325 -9.57 -21.40 16.82
C CYS A 325 -9.43 -22.92 17.04
N ASN A 326 -8.95 -23.67 16.03
CA ASN A 326 -9.05 -25.13 15.98
C ASN A 326 -7.90 -25.80 16.75
N LEU A 327 -7.88 -25.58 18.06
CA LEU A 327 -6.90 -26.17 18.97
C LEU A 327 -7.16 -27.66 19.18
N THR A 328 -6.07 -28.43 19.33
CA THR A 328 -6.12 -29.87 19.60
C THR A 328 -5.29 -30.24 20.82
N GLY A 329 -5.56 -31.38 21.45
CA GLY A 329 -4.78 -31.82 22.63
C GLY A 329 -4.96 -30.95 23.87
N VAL A 330 -6.02 -30.13 23.92
CA VAL A 330 -6.45 -29.35 25.09
C VAL A 330 -7.59 -30.06 25.82
N ASP A 331 -7.80 -29.75 27.09
CA ASP A 331 -8.82 -30.35 27.98
C ASP A 331 -10.15 -29.57 28.04
N PHE A 332 -10.30 -28.57 27.16
CA PHE A 332 -11.51 -27.78 26.98
C PHE A 332 -11.98 -27.80 25.52
N LYS A 333 -13.24 -27.41 25.27
CA LYS A 333 -13.77 -27.26 23.92
C LYS A 333 -13.23 -25.97 23.29
N ALA A 334 -12.43 -26.11 22.24
CA ALA A 334 -11.89 -24.96 21.53
C ALA A 334 -13.00 -24.17 20.80
N GLY A 335 -12.90 -22.85 20.82
CA GLY A 335 -13.79 -21.92 20.12
C GLY A 335 -13.58 -20.49 20.61
N ILE A 336 -14.53 -19.61 20.36
CA ILE A 336 -14.49 -18.21 20.79
C ILE A 336 -14.88 -18.12 22.28
N ASN A 337 -13.96 -18.53 23.15
CA ASN A 337 -14.18 -18.59 24.59
C ASN A 337 -12.88 -18.35 25.38
N THR A 338 -13.04 -18.06 26.68
CA THR A 338 -11.93 -17.68 27.57
C THR A 338 -10.80 -18.73 27.63
N PRO A 339 -11.06 -20.05 27.79
CA PRO A 339 -9.99 -21.05 27.80
C PRO A 339 -9.14 -21.08 26.52
N THR A 340 -9.77 -20.96 25.35
CA THR A 340 -9.05 -20.89 24.08
C THR A 340 -8.10 -19.69 24.06
N TYR A 341 -8.57 -18.49 24.33
CA TYR A 341 -7.72 -17.30 24.27
C TYR A 341 -6.60 -17.30 25.32
N LYS A 342 -6.79 -17.95 26.48
CA LYS A 342 -5.68 -18.20 27.42
C LYS A 342 -4.59 -19.07 26.80
N ALA A 343 -4.96 -20.10 26.03
CA ALA A 343 -3.97 -20.94 25.34
C ALA A 343 -3.22 -20.20 24.22
N TYR A 344 -3.86 -19.25 23.53
CA TYR A 344 -3.18 -18.35 22.59
C TYR A 344 -2.24 -17.38 23.32
N ILE A 345 -2.66 -16.80 24.45
CA ILE A 345 -1.80 -15.96 25.30
C ILE A 345 -0.58 -16.73 25.79
N ASP A 346 -0.75 -17.98 26.22
CA ASP A 346 0.35 -18.84 26.64
C ASP A 346 1.33 -19.11 25.50
N PHE A 347 0.83 -19.45 24.31
CA PHE A 347 1.67 -19.63 23.13
C PHE A 347 2.41 -18.35 22.74
N ALA A 348 1.74 -17.21 22.75
CA ALA A 348 2.36 -15.91 22.47
C ALA A 348 3.49 -15.62 23.46
N ALA A 349 3.25 -15.83 24.76
CA ALA A 349 4.24 -15.61 25.80
C ALA A 349 5.44 -16.57 25.69
N GLU A 350 5.20 -17.85 25.39
CA GLU A 350 6.23 -18.88 25.17
C GLU A 350 7.17 -18.52 24.01
N ASN A 351 6.67 -17.82 23.00
CA ASN A 351 7.40 -17.45 21.78
C ASN A 351 7.75 -15.96 21.70
N HIS A 352 7.57 -15.22 22.81
CA HIS A 352 7.84 -13.79 22.90
C HIS A 352 7.11 -12.93 21.85
N LEU A 353 5.89 -13.31 21.51
CA LEU A 353 5.01 -12.53 20.63
C LEU A 353 4.30 -11.45 21.43
N GLU A 354 4.15 -10.28 20.83
CA GLU A 354 3.62 -9.10 21.50
C GLU A 354 2.10 -9.16 21.70
N TYR A 355 1.38 -9.84 20.81
CA TYR A 355 -0.08 -9.76 20.75
C TYR A 355 -0.79 -11.09 20.53
N ILE A 356 -2.05 -11.14 20.96
CA ILE A 356 -3.11 -11.94 20.34
C ILE A 356 -4.17 -11.00 19.75
N ILE A 357 -4.89 -11.48 18.74
CA ILE A 357 -6.14 -10.89 18.29
C ILE A 357 -7.28 -11.78 18.78
N ILE A 358 -8.38 -11.13 19.17
CA ILE A 358 -9.69 -11.77 19.32
C ILE A 358 -10.52 -11.28 18.13
N ASP A 359 -10.60 -12.09 17.09
CA ASP A 359 -11.21 -11.73 15.82
C ASP A 359 -12.76 -11.82 15.88
N GLU A 360 -13.45 -11.75 14.74
CA GLU A 360 -14.91 -11.75 14.66
C GLU A 360 -15.59 -12.80 15.59
N GLY A 361 -16.55 -12.34 16.41
CA GLY A 361 -17.41 -13.18 17.25
C GLY A 361 -17.28 -12.94 18.77
N TRP A 362 -16.41 -12.03 19.20
CA TRP A 362 -16.29 -11.65 20.61
C TRP A 362 -17.34 -10.64 21.11
N SER A 363 -17.95 -9.90 20.19
CA SER A 363 -19.03 -8.96 20.48
C SER A 363 -20.18 -9.13 19.49
N SER A 364 -21.35 -8.58 19.83
CA SER A 364 -22.45 -8.40 18.89
C SER A 364 -22.02 -7.60 17.66
N PRO A 365 -22.46 -7.97 16.45
CA PRO A 365 -22.20 -7.20 15.23
C PRO A 365 -22.88 -5.81 15.26
N GLU A 366 -23.77 -5.58 16.22
CA GLU A 366 -24.51 -4.32 16.34
C GLU A 366 -24.03 -3.41 17.47
N ASN A 367 -23.28 -3.93 18.44
CA ASN A 367 -22.79 -3.16 19.58
C ASN A 367 -21.52 -3.79 20.14
N LEU A 368 -20.40 -3.08 20.05
CA LEU A 368 -19.11 -3.55 20.59
C LEU A 368 -19.10 -3.69 22.11
N LEU A 369 -20.04 -3.08 22.85
CA LEU A 369 -20.15 -3.22 24.30
C LEU A 369 -20.98 -4.45 24.74
N ASP A 370 -21.63 -5.14 23.79
CA ASP A 370 -22.37 -6.38 24.02
C ASP A 370 -21.46 -7.58 23.74
N VAL A 371 -20.73 -7.99 24.78
CA VAL A 371 -19.68 -9.01 24.72
C VAL A 371 -20.27 -10.41 24.78
N ASN A 372 -19.71 -11.34 24.01
CA ASN A 372 -20.03 -12.77 24.07
C ASN A 372 -19.86 -13.30 25.51
N PRO A 373 -20.89 -13.91 26.12
CA PRO A 373 -20.84 -14.36 27.52
C PRO A 373 -19.84 -15.49 27.79
N GLU A 374 -19.30 -16.16 26.77
CA GLU A 374 -18.22 -17.15 26.92
C GLU A 374 -16.82 -16.51 27.06
N ILE A 375 -16.72 -15.19 26.90
CA ILE A 375 -15.49 -14.40 26.98
C ILE A 375 -15.51 -13.49 28.20
N ASP A 376 -14.60 -13.75 29.13
CA ASP A 376 -14.26 -12.86 30.22
C ASP A 376 -13.07 -11.99 29.80
N LEU A 377 -13.37 -10.84 29.18
CA LEU A 377 -12.35 -9.92 28.67
C LEU A 377 -11.43 -9.39 29.77
N GLU A 378 -11.96 -9.06 30.95
CA GLU A 378 -11.15 -8.57 32.06
C GLU A 378 -10.16 -9.62 32.54
N ALA A 379 -10.59 -10.88 32.64
CA ALA A 379 -9.70 -11.99 33.00
C ALA A 379 -8.65 -12.26 31.92
N LEU A 380 -8.99 -12.16 30.63
CA LEU A 380 -8.03 -12.30 29.54
C LEU A 380 -7.00 -11.18 29.54
N ILE A 381 -7.42 -9.92 29.73
CA ILE A 381 -6.52 -8.77 29.82
C ILE A 381 -5.59 -8.92 31.02
N ALA A 382 -6.12 -9.28 32.19
CA ALA A 382 -5.30 -9.52 33.38
C ALA A 382 -4.28 -10.64 33.15
N TYR A 383 -4.68 -11.73 32.49
CA TYR A 383 -3.79 -12.85 32.16
C TYR A 383 -2.72 -12.47 31.14
N GLY A 384 -3.09 -11.76 30.07
CA GLY A 384 -2.17 -11.23 29.07
C GLY A 384 -1.14 -10.28 29.69
N ASN A 385 -1.56 -9.36 30.56
CA ASN A 385 -0.65 -8.45 31.26
C ASN A 385 0.37 -9.20 32.14
N GLN A 386 -0.03 -10.28 32.84
CA GLN A 386 0.90 -11.11 33.62
C GLN A 386 1.96 -11.80 32.73
N LYS A 387 1.61 -12.04 31.48
CA LYS A 387 2.42 -12.73 30.47
C LYS A 387 3.13 -11.80 29.49
N ASN A 388 2.95 -10.48 29.66
CA ASN A 388 3.42 -9.44 28.73
C ASN A 388 2.91 -9.63 27.28
N VAL A 389 1.64 -10.00 27.14
CA VAL A 389 0.94 -10.16 25.85
C VAL A 389 -0.24 -9.19 25.80
N GLY A 390 -0.27 -8.35 24.77
CA GLY A 390 -1.35 -7.42 24.49
C GLY A 390 -2.53 -8.09 23.78
N ILE A 391 -3.72 -7.52 23.93
CA ILE A 391 -4.92 -7.96 23.22
C ILE A 391 -5.37 -6.86 22.26
N ILE A 392 -5.58 -7.24 21.01
CA ILE A 392 -6.21 -6.42 19.97
C ILE A 392 -7.59 -7.02 19.67
N LEU A 393 -8.61 -6.18 19.54
CA LEU A 393 -9.99 -6.61 19.27
C LEU A 393 -10.38 -6.32 17.83
N TRP A 394 -11.07 -7.24 17.18
CA TRP A 394 -11.65 -6.98 15.86
C TRP A 394 -12.94 -6.17 15.94
N SER A 395 -13.24 -5.37 14.92
CA SER A 395 -14.54 -4.71 14.72
C SER A 395 -14.79 -4.46 13.24
N SER A 396 -16.03 -4.59 12.76
CA SER A 396 -16.39 -3.95 11.49
C SER A 396 -16.35 -2.41 11.61
N TRP A 397 -16.03 -1.73 10.52
CA TRP A 397 -16.02 -0.27 10.42
C TRP A 397 -17.39 0.30 10.80
N ARG A 398 -18.45 -0.31 10.31
CA ARG A 398 -19.84 0.02 10.65
C ARG A 398 -20.09 0.03 12.16
N ASN A 399 -19.55 -0.92 12.91
CA ASN A 399 -19.75 -0.98 14.35
C ASN A 399 -18.84 0.03 15.08
N ALA A 400 -17.58 0.16 14.64
CA ALA A 400 -16.60 1.06 15.23
C ALA A 400 -17.01 2.54 15.18
N ILE A 401 -17.72 2.97 14.13
CA ILE A 401 -18.09 4.37 13.92
C ILE A 401 -19.37 4.81 14.67
N LYS A 402 -20.11 3.87 15.29
CA LYS A 402 -21.37 4.19 15.99
C LYS A 402 -21.18 5.03 17.24
N ASP A 403 -20.21 4.66 18.08
CA ASP A 403 -19.90 5.32 19.35
C ASP A 403 -18.39 5.20 19.64
N THR A 404 -17.57 5.68 18.69
CA THR A 404 -16.12 5.53 18.70
C THR A 404 -15.49 6.06 20.00
N ASP A 405 -15.89 7.27 20.43
CA ASP A 405 -15.25 7.94 21.58
C ASP A 405 -15.45 7.15 22.88
N ASN A 406 -16.66 6.67 23.11
CA ASN A 406 -16.96 5.85 24.28
C ASN A 406 -16.31 4.47 24.19
N THR A 407 -16.39 3.82 23.02
CA THR A 407 -15.85 2.48 22.80
C THR A 407 -14.33 2.44 23.01
N PHE A 408 -13.60 3.32 22.32
CA PHE A 408 -12.13 3.35 22.42
C PHE A 408 -11.68 3.71 23.83
N LYS A 409 -12.34 4.68 24.47
CA LYS A 409 -12.04 5.05 25.86
C LYS A 409 -12.35 3.92 26.84
N HIS A 410 -13.44 3.20 26.65
CA HIS A 410 -13.81 2.06 27.49
C HIS A 410 -12.74 0.96 27.41
N TYR A 411 -12.44 0.50 26.20
CA TYR A 411 -11.51 -0.62 25.99
C TYR A 411 -10.05 -0.26 26.29
N SER A 412 -9.61 0.96 25.97
CA SER A 412 -8.30 1.47 26.40
C SER A 412 -8.16 1.46 27.92
N LYS A 413 -9.17 1.91 28.67
CA LYS A 413 -9.18 1.86 30.14
C LYS A 413 -9.15 0.45 30.71
N LEU A 414 -9.80 -0.50 30.05
CA LEU A 414 -9.74 -1.91 30.44
C LEU A 414 -8.34 -2.50 30.21
N GLY A 415 -7.58 -1.97 29.25
CA GLY A 415 -6.20 -2.37 28.96
C GLY A 415 -5.99 -2.99 27.58
N ILE A 416 -7.00 -2.93 26.70
CA ILE A 416 -6.87 -3.31 25.29
C ILE A 416 -5.81 -2.44 24.60
N LYS A 417 -5.04 -3.04 23.69
CA LYS A 417 -3.91 -2.38 23.03
C LYS A 417 -4.26 -1.79 21.67
N GLY A 418 -5.32 -2.27 21.03
CA GLY A 418 -5.70 -1.78 19.72
C GLY A 418 -6.94 -2.43 19.14
N PHE A 419 -7.26 -2.04 17.91
CA PHE A 419 -8.36 -2.60 17.13
C PHE A 419 -7.92 -3.00 15.71
N LYS A 420 -8.37 -4.16 15.26
CA LYS A 420 -8.42 -4.52 13.84
C LYS A 420 -9.79 -4.09 13.30
N ILE A 421 -9.85 -3.04 12.49
CA ILE A 421 -11.09 -2.49 11.95
C ILE A 421 -11.25 -2.93 10.50
N ASP A 422 -12.36 -3.57 10.18
CA ASP A 422 -12.55 -4.34 8.97
C ASP A 422 -13.80 -3.92 8.19
N PHE A 423 -14.01 -4.43 6.98
CA PHE A 423 -15.20 -4.21 6.16
C PHE A 423 -15.49 -2.72 5.87
N PHE A 424 -14.42 -1.90 5.72
CA PHE A 424 -14.56 -0.56 5.15
C PHE A 424 -15.16 -0.66 3.75
N ASP A 425 -14.56 -1.52 2.92
CA ASP A 425 -14.95 -1.91 1.56
C ASP A 425 -15.29 -0.74 0.63
N ARG A 426 -14.84 0.48 0.95
CA ARG A 426 -15.14 1.71 0.22
C ARG A 426 -14.00 2.70 0.42
N ASP A 427 -13.70 3.49 -0.60
CA ASP A 427 -12.75 4.59 -0.56
C ASP A 427 -13.36 5.92 -1.02
N ASP A 428 -14.69 6.05 -0.96
CA ASP A 428 -15.34 7.35 -1.14
C ASP A 428 -15.02 8.32 0.01
N GLN A 429 -15.19 9.62 -0.25
CA GLN A 429 -14.70 10.69 0.64
C GLN A 429 -15.12 10.52 2.12
N PRO A 430 -16.39 10.21 2.47
CA PRO A 430 -16.77 10.01 3.86
C PRO A 430 -16.01 8.89 4.56
N VAL A 431 -15.74 7.77 3.88
CA VAL A 431 -15.02 6.64 4.44
C VAL A 431 -13.56 6.99 4.67
N ILE A 432 -12.88 7.58 3.67
CA ILE A 432 -11.51 8.08 3.83
C ILE A 432 -11.41 9.07 4.99
N ARG A 433 -12.33 10.03 5.09
CA ARG A 433 -12.36 10.97 6.22
C ARG A 433 -12.51 10.25 7.56
N SER A 434 -13.42 9.27 7.65
CA SER A 434 -13.64 8.50 8.88
C SER A 434 -12.39 7.71 9.30
N MET A 435 -11.57 7.23 8.37
CA MET A 435 -10.31 6.56 8.70
C MET A 435 -9.33 7.48 9.44
N TYR A 436 -9.23 8.74 9.04
CA TYR A 436 -8.41 9.75 9.72
C TYR A 436 -8.97 10.12 11.11
N GLU A 437 -10.30 10.18 11.23
CA GLU A 437 -10.97 10.42 12.52
C GLU A 437 -10.75 9.25 13.49
N LEU A 438 -10.93 8.00 13.03
CA LEU A 438 -10.66 6.79 13.80
C LEU A 438 -9.20 6.72 14.26
N ALA A 439 -8.26 7.05 13.37
CA ALA A 439 -6.84 7.05 13.67
C ALA A 439 -6.46 8.03 14.78
N GLN A 440 -6.97 9.27 14.71
CA GLN A 440 -6.78 10.27 15.75
C GLN A 440 -7.42 9.83 17.08
N LYS A 441 -8.68 9.38 17.05
CA LYS A 441 -9.39 8.94 18.28
C LYS A 441 -8.72 7.74 18.94
N ALA A 442 -8.18 6.81 18.16
CA ALA A 442 -7.39 5.71 18.68
C ALA A 442 -6.09 6.21 19.31
N ALA A 443 -5.38 7.13 18.65
CA ALA A 443 -4.15 7.73 19.18
C ALA A 443 -4.39 8.49 20.50
N ASP A 444 -5.49 9.24 20.61
CA ASP A 444 -5.90 9.94 21.84
C ASP A 444 -6.14 8.99 23.02
N ASN A 445 -6.35 7.70 22.75
CA ASN A 445 -6.55 6.64 23.73
C ASN A 445 -5.39 5.61 23.75
N HIS A 446 -4.26 5.90 23.11
CA HIS A 446 -3.10 5.00 22.99
C HIS A 446 -3.45 3.60 22.46
N LEU A 447 -4.29 3.55 21.42
CA LEU A 447 -4.68 2.32 20.73
C LEU A 447 -4.01 2.24 19.36
N VAL A 448 -3.39 1.09 19.08
CA VAL A 448 -2.91 0.76 17.73
C VAL A 448 -4.09 0.31 16.85
N LEU A 449 -3.92 0.43 15.54
CA LEU A 449 -4.94 0.08 14.55
C LEU A 449 -4.35 -0.81 13.46
N ASP A 450 -5.20 -1.69 12.94
CA ASP A 450 -4.99 -2.46 11.73
C ASP A 450 -6.26 -2.33 10.88
N TYR A 451 -6.13 -1.94 9.61
CA TYR A 451 -7.28 -1.63 8.75
C TYR A 451 -7.46 -2.69 7.66
N HIS A 452 -8.53 -3.47 7.75
CA HIS A 452 -8.92 -4.49 6.77
C HIS A 452 -10.03 -4.00 5.83
N GLY A 453 -10.19 -4.62 4.66
CA GLY A 453 -11.12 -4.17 3.61
C GLY A 453 -10.75 -2.81 2.98
N ILE A 454 -9.47 -2.42 3.03
CA ILE A 454 -8.96 -1.16 2.45
C ILE A 454 -7.44 -1.20 2.20
N LYS A 455 -6.97 -0.46 1.18
CA LYS A 455 -5.53 -0.25 0.91
C LYS A 455 -5.00 1.03 1.59
N PRO A 456 -3.70 1.14 1.90
CA PRO A 456 -3.12 2.38 2.41
C PRO A 456 -3.11 3.49 1.36
N GLY A 457 -3.31 4.72 1.83
CA GLY A 457 -3.23 5.96 1.04
C GLY A 457 -2.19 6.95 1.58
N GLY A 458 -1.33 6.53 2.51
CA GLY A 458 -0.34 7.39 3.19
C GLY A 458 -0.74 7.83 4.61
N ILE A 459 -1.96 7.53 5.04
CA ILE A 459 -2.47 7.87 6.38
C ILE A 459 -1.57 7.35 7.51
N GLN A 460 -0.90 6.22 7.33
CA GLN A 460 -0.01 5.61 8.33
C GLN A 460 1.23 6.46 8.65
N ARG A 461 1.63 7.39 7.76
CA ARG A 461 2.66 8.36 8.10
C ARG A 461 2.10 9.48 8.96
N ALA A 462 0.87 9.92 8.70
CA ALA A 462 0.18 10.92 9.50
C ALA A 462 -0.14 10.39 10.90
N TYR A 463 -0.54 9.12 10.97
CA TYR A 463 -0.93 8.40 12.17
C TYR A 463 -0.20 7.05 12.25
N PRO A 464 1.03 7.04 12.81
CA PRO A 464 1.82 5.83 12.91
C PRO A 464 1.26 4.77 13.87
N ASN A 465 0.18 5.07 14.60
CA ASN A 465 -0.54 4.06 15.37
C ASN A 465 -1.36 3.12 14.49
N ILE A 466 -1.54 3.41 13.20
CA ILE A 466 -2.00 2.42 12.22
C ILE A 466 -0.79 1.59 11.81
N LEU A 467 -0.70 0.36 12.32
CA LEU A 467 0.44 -0.52 12.11
C LEU A 467 0.34 -1.32 10.81
N ASN A 468 -0.85 -1.63 10.32
CA ASN A 468 -1.00 -2.41 9.10
C ASN A 468 -2.32 -2.16 8.35
N PHE A 469 -2.38 -2.66 7.12
CA PHE A 469 -3.54 -2.60 6.22
C PHE A 469 -3.66 -3.91 5.46
N GLU A 470 -4.86 -4.39 5.20
CA GLU A 470 -5.09 -5.53 4.32
C GLU A 470 -4.99 -5.10 2.84
N GLY A 471 -6.11 -4.85 2.15
CA GLY A 471 -6.15 -4.43 0.75
C GLY A 471 -5.24 -5.27 -0.16
N VAL A 472 -5.10 -6.55 0.13
CA VAL A 472 -4.15 -7.51 -0.46
C VAL A 472 -4.86 -8.84 -0.52
N LYS A 473 -4.67 -9.66 -1.56
CA LYS A 473 -5.15 -11.04 -1.56
C LYS A 473 -4.29 -11.88 -0.62
N GLY A 474 -4.61 -11.81 0.67
CA GLY A 474 -3.87 -12.45 1.75
C GLY A 474 -4.09 -13.97 1.82
N LEU A 475 -3.35 -14.62 2.72
CA LEU A 475 -3.38 -16.07 2.91
C LEU A 475 -4.74 -16.60 3.37
N GLU A 476 -5.62 -15.74 3.89
CA GLU A 476 -7.01 -16.11 4.17
C GLU A 476 -7.75 -16.68 2.97
N ASN A 477 -7.42 -16.24 1.75
CA ASN A 477 -8.02 -16.76 0.53
C ASN A 477 -7.74 -18.27 0.35
N ALA A 478 -6.71 -18.83 1.00
CA ALA A 478 -6.47 -20.28 1.02
C ALA A 478 -7.58 -21.09 1.70
N LYS A 479 -8.40 -20.48 2.55
CA LYS A 479 -9.53 -21.13 3.24
C LYS A 479 -10.64 -21.52 2.28
N TRP A 480 -10.81 -20.79 1.18
CA TRP A 480 -11.93 -20.94 0.23
C TRP A 480 -11.52 -20.88 -1.25
N GLU A 481 -10.23 -20.95 -1.55
CA GLU A 481 -9.70 -20.94 -2.92
C GLU A 481 -10.41 -21.99 -3.81
N PRO A 482 -11.05 -21.56 -4.91
CA PRO A 482 -11.76 -22.49 -5.80
C PRO A 482 -10.83 -23.54 -6.42
N ILE A 483 -11.30 -24.79 -6.47
CA ILE A 483 -10.63 -25.86 -7.19
C ILE A 483 -11.34 -26.08 -8.53
N VAL A 484 -10.66 -25.77 -9.64
CA VAL A 484 -11.17 -25.92 -11.01
C VAL A 484 -10.32 -26.96 -11.73
N ASN A 485 -10.96 -27.97 -12.33
CA ASN A 485 -10.28 -29.08 -13.02
C ASN A 485 -9.17 -29.75 -12.19
N GLY A 486 -9.38 -29.85 -10.87
CA GLY A 486 -8.47 -30.52 -9.95
C GLY A 486 -7.24 -29.70 -9.52
N GLN A 487 -7.19 -28.40 -9.81
CA GLN A 487 -6.13 -27.47 -9.40
C GLN A 487 -6.74 -26.20 -8.77
N PRO A 488 -6.01 -25.48 -7.89
CA PRO A 488 -6.44 -24.15 -7.47
C PRO A 488 -6.56 -23.22 -8.68
N LEU A 489 -7.58 -22.37 -8.67
CA LEU A 489 -7.84 -21.40 -9.72
C LEU A 489 -6.72 -20.35 -9.77
N HIS A 490 -6.31 -19.84 -8.61
CA HIS A 490 -5.31 -18.79 -8.47
C HIS A 490 -3.96 -19.33 -8.02
N ASP A 491 -2.93 -18.60 -8.44
CA ASP A 491 -1.52 -18.91 -8.24
C ASP A 491 -0.96 -18.03 -7.12
N PHE A 492 -0.92 -18.59 -5.90
CA PHE A 492 -0.53 -17.81 -4.73
C PHE A 492 0.96 -17.47 -4.78
N PRO A 493 1.90 -18.40 -5.06
CA PRO A 493 3.32 -18.04 -5.19
C PRO A 493 3.58 -16.94 -6.23
N ARG A 494 2.89 -16.94 -7.39
CA ARG A 494 3.00 -15.84 -8.38
C ARG A 494 2.55 -14.51 -7.78
N TYR A 495 1.45 -14.49 -7.02
CA TYR A 495 0.99 -13.28 -6.34
C TYR A 495 1.96 -12.81 -5.25
N ASP A 496 2.51 -13.75 -4.47
CA ASP A 496 3.43 -13.51 -3.36
C ASP A 496 4.75 -12.86 -3.82
N VAL A 497 5.17 -13.12 -5.06
CA VAL A 497 6.31 -12.45 -5.71
C VAL A 497 5.91 -11.31 -6.67
N SER A 498 4.63 -10.95 -6.73
CA SER A 498 4.13 -9.74 -7.41
C SER A 498 3.84 -8.60 -6.43
N ALA A 499 3.14 -8.92 -5.33
CA ALA A 499 2.67 -7.94 -4.34
C ALA A 499 3.80 -7.06 -3.74
N PRO A 500 5.01 -7.56 -3.44
CA PRO A 500 6.11 -6.73 -2.94
C PRO A 500 6.56 -5.61 -3.89
N PHE A 501 6.38 -5.80 -5.20
CA PHE A 501 6.73 -4.81 -6.21
C PHE A 501 5.56 -3.89 -6.55
N LEU A 502 4.33 -4.23 -6.12
CA LEU A 502 3.10 -3.56 -6.52
C LEU A 502 2.30 -3.12 -5.30
N ARG A 503 1.41 -3.96 -4.74
CA ARG A 503 0.58 -3.62 -3.57
C ARG A 503 1.40 -3.02 -2.42
N MET A 504 2.59 -3.53 -2.15
CA MET A 504 3.44 -3.05 -1.05
C MET A 504 4.03 -1.64 -1.29
N LEU A 505 4.05 -1.15 -2.54
CA LEU A 505 4.42 0.24 -2.84
C LEU A 505 3.52 1.25 -2.14
N ALA A 506 2.23 0.93 -1.93
CA ALA A 506 1.29 1.80 -1.26
C ALA A 506 1.53 1.88 0.26
N GLY A 507 2.20 0.89 0.84
CA GLY A 507 2.43 0.76 2.27
C GLY A 507 2.39 -0.71 2.74
N PRO A 508 2.49 -0.94 4.06
CA PRO A 508 2.52 -2.28 4.62
C PRO A 508 1.26 -3.08 4.25
N MET A 509 1.40 -4.41 4.32
CA MET A 509 0.32 -5.34 3.97
C MET A 509 0.17 -6.43 5.04
N ASP A 510 -1.03 -6.55 5.58
CA ASP A 510 -1.41 -7.67 6.44
C ASP A 510 -1.81 -8.86 5.58
N TYR A 511 -0.80 -9.49 4.97
CA TYR A 511 -0.98 -10.69 4.17
C TYR A 511 -1.39 -11.90 5.01
N THR A 512 -1.07 -11.89 6.31
CA THR A 512 -1.28 -12.98 7.28
C THR A 512 -0.51 -14.28 6.97
N PRO A 513 0.84 -14.26 6.84
CA PRO A 513 1.62 -15.44 6.48
C PRO A 513 1.76 -16.46 7.64
N GLY A 514 2.48 -17.55 7.38
CA GLY A 514 2.98 -18.46 8.41
C GLY A 514 2.24 -19.77 8.52
N ALA A 515 1.60 -20.26 7.46
CA ALA A 515 1.00 -21.60 7.47
C ALA A 515 2.07 -22.68 7.72
N MET A 516 1.79 -23.62 8.64
CA MET A 516 2.65 -24.76 8.92
C MET A 516 2.24 -26.01 8.11
N ILE A 517 1.07 -25.98 7.48
CA ILE A 517 0.67 -26.95 6.46
C ILE A 517 0.89 -26.32 5.10
N ASN A 518 1.79 -26.91 4.32
CA ASN A 518 2.25 -26.38 3.04
C ASN A 518 2.00 -27.43 1.96
N ALA A 519 1.58 -27.01 0.77
CA ALA A 519 1.22 -27.92 -0.30
C ALA A 519 1.79 -27.49 -1.65
N THR A 520 2.28 -28.47 -2.41
CA THR A 520 2.53 -28.28 -3.83
C THR A 520 1.22 -27.95 -4.54
N ARG A 521 1.30 -27.31 -5.71
CA ARG A 521 0.12 -26.84 -6.44
C ARG A 521 -0.96 -27.92 -6.62
N SER A 522 -0.54 -29.14 -6.93
CA SER A 522 -1.45 -30.28 -7.17
C SER A 522 -2.05 -30.88 -5.90
N ALA A 523 -1.35 -30.75 -4.76
CA ALA A 523 -1.79 -31.25 -3.46
C ALA A 523 -2.67 -30.24 -2.70
N PHE A 524 -2.58 -28.95 -3.04
CA PHE A 524 -3.34 -27.90 -2.37
C PHE A 524 -4.85 -28.15 -2.39
N ARG A 525 -5.51 -28.01 -1.24
CA ARG A 525 -6.96 -28.04 -1.11
C ARG A 525 -7.41 -26.94 -0.15
N ALA A 526 -8.43 -26.17 -0.56
CA ALA A 526 -9.09 -25.24 0.33
C ALA A 526 -9.92 -26.01 1.37
N VAL A 527 -9.62 -25.79 2.64
CA VAL A 527 -10.36 -26.35 3.78
C VAL A 527 -10.51 -25.24 4.81
N TYR A 528 -11.73 -24.71 4.96
CA TYR A 528 -11.98 -23.49 5.72
C TYR A 528 -11.43 -23.52 7.15
N ASP A 529 -11.66 -24.61 7.90
CA ASP A 529 -11.25 -24.74 9.31
C ASP A 529 -9.87 -25.38 9.51
N ARG A 530 -9.21 -25.80 8.42
CA ARG A 530 -7.87 -26.42 8.42
C ARG A 530 -7.09 -26.02 7.17
N PRO A 531 -6.92 -24.72 6.91
CA PRO A 531 -6.29 -24.26 5.68
C PRO A 531 -4.81 -24.65 5.61
N MET A 532 -4.26 -24.55 4.41
CA MET A 532 -2.86 -24.80 4.05
C MET A 532 -2.39 -23.71 3.09
N SER A 533 -1.11 -23.42 3.01
CA SER A 533 -0.58 -22.56 1.94
C SER A 533 -0.35 -23.36 0.67
N GLN A 534 -0.40 -22.68 -0.48
CA GLN A 534 0.35 -23.14 -1.65
C GLN A 534 1.86 -22.84 -1.44
N GLY A 535 2.73 -23.59 -2.09
CA GLY A 535 4.17 -23.42 -1.97
C GLY A 535 4.76 -24.12 -0.74
N THR A 536 6.02 -23.82 -0.41
CA THR A 536 6.79 -24.55 0.60
C THR A 536 6.75 -23.92 1.99
N ARG A 537 7.21 -24.67 3.00
CA ARG A 537 7.46 -24.16 4.37
C ARG A 537 8.35 -22.92 4.35
N VAL A 538 9.44 -22.96 3.59
CA VAL A 538 10.45 -21.88 3.61
C VAL A 538 9.96 -20.66 2.86
N HIS A 539 9.07 -20.82 1.86
CA HIS A 539 8.35 -19.71 1.25
C HIS A 539 7.57 -18.90 2.30
N GLN A 540 6.78 -19.58 3.16
CA GLN A 540 6.05 -18.94 4.26
C GLN A 540 6.98 -18.26 5.28
N MET A 541 8.13 -18.86 5.59
CA MET A 541 9.11 -18.27 6.51
C MET A 541 9.79 -17.03 5.91
N ALA A 542 10.07 -17.01 4.60
CA ALA A 542 10.71 -15.90 3.92
C ALA A 542 9.83 -14.63 3.88
N MET A 543 8.51 -14.78 3.86
CA MET A 543 7.55 -13.68 3.92
C MET A 543 7.75 -12.76 5.13
N TYR A 544 8.21 -13.28 6.28
CA TYR A 544 8.47 -12.46 7.48
C TYR A 544 9.61 -11.45 7.30
N THR A 545 10.52 -11.71 6.35
CA THR A 545 11.55 -10.73 5.96
C THR A 545 11.12 -9.90 4.76
N LEU A 546 10.43 -10.51 3.80
CA LEU A 546 10.12 -9.90 2.51
C LEU A 546 8.93 -8.93 2.57
N PHE A 547 7.92 -9.21 3.37
CA PHE A 547 6.72 -8.39 3.47
C PHE A 547 6.89 -7.31 4.54
N GLU A 548 6.42 -6.10 4.22
CA GLU A 548 6.39 -4.98 5.16
C GLU A 548 5.12 -5.09 6.01
N SER A 549 5.27 -5.39 7.29
CA SER A 549 4.13 -5.66 8.19
C SER A 549 4.51 -5.32 9.63
N PRO A 550 4.42 -4.05 10.07
CA PRO A 550 4.73 -3.65 11.44
C PRO A 550 3.90 -4.38 12.52
N LEU A 551 2.69 -4.82 12.17
CA LEU A 551 1.90 -5.79 12.93
C LEU A 551 1.71 -7.04 12.06
N GLN A 552 2.38 -8.16 12.39
CA GLN A 552 2.45 -9.33 11.52
C GLN A 552 1.86 -10.59 12.15
N MET A 553 0.95 -11.24 11.43
CA MET A 553 0.30 -12.46 11.95
C MET A 553 1.22 -13.69 11.88
N LEU A 554 1.04 -14.57 12.85
CA LEU A 554 1.28 -16.00 12.74
C LEU A 554 -0.09 -16.66 12.52
N ALA A 555 -0.40 -17.01 11.27
CA ALA A 555 -1.74 -17.43 10.88
C ALA A 555 -2.19 -18.78 11.46
N ASP A 556 -1.27 -19.73 11.68
CA ASP A 556 -1.65 -21.10 12.02
C ASP A 556 -1.90 -21.32 13.53
N SER A 557 -2.42 -22.49 13.90
CA SER A 557 -2.75 -22.75 15.30
C SER A 557 -1.51 -22.97 16.18
N PRO A 558 -1.52 -22.55 17.46
CA PRO A 558 -0.47 -22.81 18.43
C PRO A 558 0.02 -24.26 18.47
N ASN A 559 -0.87 -25.23 18.29
CA ASN A 559 -0.50 -26.65 18.29
C ASN A 559 0.41 -27.05 17.13
N LYS A 560 0.25 -26.43 15.96
CA LYS A 560 1.10 -26.72 14.81
C LYS A 560 2.43 -26.01 14.92
N TYR A 561 2.46 -24.75 15.37
CA TYR A 561 3.72 -24.05 15.65
C TYR A 561 4.59 -24.79 16.67
N ARG A 562 4.00 -25.29 17.77
CA ARG A 562 4.75 -26.09 18.75
C ARG A 562 5.31 -27.41 18.18
N LYS A 563 4.68 -27.99 17.15
CA LYS A 563 5.24 -29.16 16.43
C LYS A 563 6.40 -28.77 15.52
N GLU A 564 6.37 -27.54 15.03
CA GLU A 564 7.34 -26.94 14.10
C GLU A 564 8.18 -25.87 14.81
N GLN A 565 8.63 -26.16 16.04
CA GLN A 565 9.23 -25.15 16.92
C GLN A 565 10.49 -24.52 16.31
N GLU A 566 11.26 -25.27 15.52
CA GLU A 566 12.44 -24.74 14.85
C GLU A 566 12.09 -23.62 13.84
N CYS A 567 11.03 -23.79 13.04
CA CYS A 567 10.51 -22.74 12.16
C CYS A 567 9.90 -21.59 12.97
N THR A 568 9.18 -21.91 14.04
CA THR A 568 8.51 -20.92 14.91
C THR A 568 9.52 -20.00 15.60
N ASP A 569 10.61 -20.56 16.12
CA ASP A 569 11.70 -19.80 16.75
C ASP A 569 12.34 -18.83 15.77
N PHE A 570 12.53 -19.25 14.50
CA PHE A 570 13.05 -18.36 13.46
C PHE A 570 12.07 -17.21 13.20
N ILE A 571 10.80 -17.53 12.92
CA ILE A 571 9.74 -16.56 12.64
C ILE A 571 9.63 -15.54 13.79
N ALA A 572 9.58 -16.01 15.04
CA ALA A 572 9.48 -15.15 16.22
C ALA A 572 10.65 -14.16 16.32
N LYS A 573 11.87 -14.56 15.92
CA LYS A 573 13.08 -13.74 15.93
C LYS A 573 13.17 -12.71 14.79
N VAL A 574 12.35 -12.81 13.74
CA VAL A 574 12.37 -11.82 12.64
C VAL A 574 11.70 -10.52 13.12
N PRO A 575 12.33 -9.34 13.04
CA PRO A 575 11.69 -8.07 13.37
C PRO A 575 10.54 -7.74 12.42
N THR A 576 9.58 -6.95 12.86
CA THR A 576 8.51 -6.41 11.99
C THR A 576 8.82 -5.01 11.45
N VAL A 577 9.85 -4.36 12.00
CA VAL A 577 10.37 -3.04 11.60
C VAL A 577 11.88 -3.10 11.51
N PHE A 578 12.47 -2.36 10.58
CA PHE A 578 13.88 -2.49 10.21
C PHE A 578 14.57 -1.14 10.12
N ASP A 579 15.88 -1.15 10.33
CA ASP A 579 16.71 0.04 10.27
C ASP A 579 17.15 0.36 8.84
N GLU A 580 17.32 -0.67 8.02
CA GLU A 580 17.76 -0.63 6.63
C GLU A 580 17.19 -1.80 5.82
N THR A 581 16.96 -1.57 4.52
CA THR A 581 16.59 -2.60 3.53
C THR A 581 17.52 -2.47 2.32
N VAL A 582 17.91 -3.61 1.76
CA VAL A 582 18.69 -3.72 0.53
C VAL A 582 17.95 -4.67 -0.41
N ALA A 583 17.49 -4.17 -1.56
CA ALA A 583 16.99 -5.03 -2.62
C ALA A 583 18.14 -5.69 -3.37
N LEU A 584 18.24 -7.01 -3.24
CA LEU A 584 19.36 -7.78 -3.77
C LEU A 584 19.13 -8.14 -5.25
N ASP A 585 18.01 -8.81 -5.52
CA ASP A 585 17.62 -9.24 -6.86
C ASP A 585 16.11 -9.53 -6.91
N GLY A 586 15.52 -9.49 -8.09
CA GLY A 586 14.11 -9.80 -8.26
C GLY A 586 13.57 -9.43 -9.63
N LYS A 587 12.44 -10.04 -9.95
CA LYS A 587 11.66 -9.77 -11.15
C LYS A 587 10.18 -9.95 -10.83
N VAL A 588 9.35 -8.96 -11.17
CA VAL A 588 7.93 -8.92 -10.77
C VAL A 588 7.21 -10.20 -11.21
N GLY A 589 6.57 -10.84 -10.23
CA GLY A 589 5.85 -12.08 -10.38
C GLY A 589 6.72 -13.33 -10.49
N GLU A 590 8.04 -13.22 -10.67
CA GLU A 590 8.90 -14.38 -10.84
C GLU A 590 9.65 -14.74 -9.56
N TYR A 591 10.32 -13.78 -8.94
CA TYR A 591 11.05 -13.98 -7.69
C TYR A 591 11.45 -12.65 -7.05
N ILE A 592 11.81 -12.72 -5.76
CA ILE A 592 12.34 -11.59 -5.01
C ILE A 592 13.39 -12.08 -4.02
N SER A 593 14.41 -11.27 -3.78
CA SER A 593 15.34 -11.42 -2.66
C SER A 593 15.69 -10.06 -2.06
N LEU A 594 15.55 -9.94 -0.73
CA LEU A 594 15.84 -8.73 0.03
C LEU A 594 16.67 -9.09 1.27
N ALA A 595 17.53 -8.16 1.69
CA ALA A 595 18.16 -8.18 3.01
C ALA A 595 17.64 -7.00 3.82
N ARG A 596 17.37 -7.21 5.12
CA ARG A 596 16.96 -6.15 6.05
C ARG A 596 17.77 -6.22 7.33
N CYS A 597 18.15 -5.07 7.85
CA CYS A 597 18.97 -4.97 9.06
C CYS A 597 18.13 -4.48 10.24
N LYS A 598 18.34 -5.08 11.41
CA LYS A 598 17.86 -4.55 12.69
C LYS A 598 18.94 -4.73 13.76
N ASP A 599 19.36 -3.64 14.39
CA ASP A 599 20.34 -3.64 15.48
C ASP A 599 21.63 -4.41 15.13
N GLY A 600 22.09 -4.29 13.88
CA GLY A 600 23.29 -4.97 13.36
C GLY A 600 23.10 -6.46 13.02
N ILE A 601 21.89 -7.00 13.15
CA ILE A 601 21.51 -8.35 12.73
C ILE A 601 20.82 -8.25 11.37
N TRP A 602 21.25 -9.06 10.41
CA TRP A 602 20.68 -9.10 9.07
C TRP A 602 19.71 -10.27 8.91
N TYR A 603 18.59 -10.00 8.26
CA TYR A 603 17.57 -10.97 7.88
C TYR A 603 17.47 -10.96 6.36
N VAL A 604 17.58 -12.12 5.73
CA VAL A 604 17.57 -12.24 4.27
C VAL A 604 16.47 -13.21 3.90
N GLY A 605 15.60 -12.82 2.97
CA GLY A 605 14.55 -13.68 2.43
C GLY A 605 14.63 -13.75 0.92
N ALA A 606 14.27 -14.90 0.37
CA ALA A 606 14.06 -15.09 -1.06
C ALA A 606 12.86 -16.02 -1.30
N MET A 607 12.09 -15.73 -2.35
CA MET A 607 10.94 -16.53 -2.80
C MET A 607 10.90 -16.58 -4.32
N THR A 608 10.34 -17.65 -4.87
CA THR A 608 10.10 -17.82 -6.31
C THR A 608 8.65 -18.23 -6.58
N ASP A 609 8.21 -17.99 -7.80
CA ASP A 609 6.99 -18.55 -8.37
C ASP A 609 7.08 -20.09 -8.53
N TRP A 610 6.17 -20.73 -9.27
CA TRP A 610 6.26 -22.17 -9.51
C TRP A 610 7.45 -22.62 -10.36
N THR A 611 8.25 -21.69 -10.89
CA THR A 611 9.48 -22.05 -11.59
C THR A 611 10.60 -22.24 -10.57
N PRO A 612 11.17 -23.45 -10.43
CA PRO A 612 12.32 -23.65 -9.54
C PRO A 612 13.48 -22.78 -9.99
N ARG A 613 14.22 -22.23 -9.03
CA ARG A 613 15.17 -21.16 -9.32
C ARG A 613 16.45 -21.30 -8.52
N GLN A 614 17.56 -20.98 -9.18
CA GLN A 614 18.84 -20.76 -8.54
C GLN A 614 19.15 -19.27 -8.56
N CYS A 615 19.62 -18.74 -7.44
CA CYS A 615 20.12 -17.36 -7.37
C CYS A 615 21.33 -17.27 -6.44
N THR A 616 22.04 -16.15 -6.55
CA THR A 616 23.23 -15.87 -5.75
C THR A 616 22.93 -14.70 -4.82
N ILE A 617 23.01 -14.94 -3.52
CA ILE A 617 22.93 -13.90 -2.49
C ILE A 617 24.35 -13.37 -2.25
N ASP A 618 24.62 -12.16 -2.73
CA ASP A 618 25.88 -11.44 -2.49
C ASP A 618 25.82 -10.76 -1.12
N LEU A 619 26.71 -11.14 -0.20
CA LEU A 619 26.71 -10.65 1.19
C LEU A 619 27.45 -9.32 1.39
N SER A 620 27.75 -8.59 0.32
CA SER A 620 28.48 -7.31 0.37
C SER A 620 27.77 -6.18 1.14
N PHE A 621 26.51 -6.37 1.53
CA PHE A 621 25.81 -5.49 2.47
C PHE A 621 26.28 -5.64 3.92
N LEU A 622 26.95 -6.74 4.28
CA LEU A 622 27.56 -6.91 5.59
C LEU A 622 28.80 -6.03 5.72
N SER A 623 29.05 -5.52 6.93
CA SER A 623 30.35 -4.89 7.24
C SER A 623 31.43 -5.95 7.43
N GLU A 624 32.70 -5.53 7.42
CA GLU A 624 33.85 -6.43 7.62
C GLU A 624 33.74 -7.19 8.96
N GLY A 625 33.92 -8.51 8.91
CA GLY A 625 33.84 -9.38 10.08
C GLY A 625 33.41 -10.81 9.72
N GLU A 626 33.31 -11.65 10.75
CA GLU A 626 32.70 -12.97 10.67
C GLU A 626 31.30 -12.95 11.26
N TYR A 627 30.39 -13.63 10.60
CA TYR A 627 28.99 -13.73 11.01
C TYR A 627 28.58 -15.20 11.10
N GLU A 628 27.61 -15.48 11.95
CA GLU A 628 26.89 -16.75 11.96
C GLU A 628 25.58 -16.58 11.19
N ALA A 629 25.38 -17.38 10.15
CA ALA A 629 24.14 -17.44 9.40
C ALA A 629 23.35 -18.69 9.81
N GLU A 630 22.20 -18.50 10.46
CA GLU A 630 21.15 -19.51 10.65
C GLU A 630 20.26 -19.49 9.41
N ILE A 631 20.30 -20.55 8.61
CA ILE A 631 19.71 -20.62 7.27
C ILE A 631 18.62 -21.70 7.24
N PHE A 632 17.47 -21.36 6.67
CA PHE A 632 16.44 -22.28 6.25
C PHE A 632 16.35 -22.28 4.73
N ALA A 633 16.41 -23.46 4.13
CA ALA A 633 16.29 -23.65 2.69
C ALA A 633 15.28 -24.77 2.41
N ASP A 634 14.64 -24.72 1.25
CA ASP A 634 13.81 -25.83 0.79
C ASP A 634 14.58 -27.16 0.85
N GLY A 635 13.90 -28.21 1.29
CA GLY A 635 14.42 -29.56 1.27
C GLY A 635 14.55 -30.07 -0.16
N ILE A 636 15.39 -31.09 -0.37
CA ILE A 636 15.65 -31.63 -1.71
C ILE A 636 14.39 -32.25 -2.36
N ASN A 637 13.34 -32.54 -1.57
CA ASN A 637 12.07 -33.08 -2.06
C ASN A 637 10.90 -32.10 -1.87
N ALA A 638 11.16 -30.80 -1.65
CA ALA A 638 10.12 -29.80 -1.40
C ALA A 638 9.15 -29.61 -2.57
N ASP A 639 9.54 -30.00 -3.79
CA ASP A 639 8.69 -30.07 -4.97
C ASP A 639 7.62 -31.17 -4.89
N ARG A 640 7.73 -32.09 -3.93
CA ARG A 640 6.81 -33.22 -3.69
C ARG A 640 6.16 -33.16 -2.31
N GLU A 641 6.96 -32.92 -1.27
CA GLU A 641 6.54 -32.73 0.12
C GLU A 641 6.87 -31.30 0.52
N ALA A 642 5.92 -30.38 0.34
CA ALA A 642 6.15 -28.95 0.48
C ALA A 642 6.51 -28.51 1.92
N THR A 643 6.35 -29.40 2.91
CA THR A 643 6.85 -29.17 4.28
C THR A 643 8.34 -29.50 4.45
N ASP A 644 8.99 -30.14 3.48
CA ASP A 644 10.42 -30.51 3.52
C ASP A 644 11.31 -29.26 3.52
N TYR A 645 12.13 -29.11 4.55
CA TYR A 645 13.11 -28.03 4.68
C TYR A 645 14.41 -28.55 5.30
N ARG A 646 15.50 -27.79 5.11
CA ARG A 646 16.74 -27.99 5.85
C ARG A 646 17.10 -26.73 6.63
N LYS A 647 17.64 -26.94 7.83
CA LYS A 647 18.34 -25.91 8.59
C LYS A 647 19.85 -26.12 8.52
N GLU A 648 20.58 -25.03 8.33
CA GLU A 648 22.03 -25.01 8.32
C GLU A 648 22.52 -23.83 9.18
N ILE A 649 23.59 -24.04 9.96
CA ILE A 649 24.32 -22.96 10.61
C ILE A 649 25.72 -22.94 10.01
N ARG A 650 26.14 -21.79 9.48
CA ARG A 650 27.50 -21.62 8.94
C ARG A 650 28.10 -20.25 9.22
N THR A 651 29.43 -20.19 9.16
CA THR A 651 30.17 -18.93 9.23
C THR A 651 30.20 -18.29 7.85
N VAL A 652 29.91 -16.99 7.76
CA VAL A 652 29.96 -16.20 6.52
C VAL A 652 30.69 -14.87 6.73
N LYS A 653 31.14 -14.26 5.63
CA LYS A 653 31.83 -12.96 5.56
C LYS A 653 31.18 -12.05 4.51
N ALA A 654 31.47 -10.76 4.57
CA ALA A 654 30.92 -9.76 3.65
C ALA A 654 31.22 -10.01 2.16
N ASN A 655 32.30 -10.72 1.83
CA ASN A 655 32.66 -11.03 0.44
C ASN A 655 32.14 -12.39 -0.04
N ASP A 656 31.43 -13.13 0.81
CA ASP A 656 30.86 -14.42 0.43
C ASP A 656 29.67 -14.25 -0.50
N LYS A 657 29.50 -15.23 -1.38
CA LYS A 657 28.36 -15.34 -2.30
C LYS A 657 27.69 -16.68 -2.06
N LEU A 658 26.44 -16.64 -1.61
CA LEU A 658 25.69 -17.85 -1.30
C LEU A 658 24.85 -18.25 -2.52
N ASN A 659 25.18 -19.37 -3.15
CA ASN A 659 24.31 -19.96 -4.16
C ASN A 659 23.17 -20.70 -3.46
N ILE A 660 21.94 -20.31 -3.75
CA ILE A 660 20.73 -20.87 -3.16
C ILE A 660 19.86 -21.50 -4.25
N GLU A 661 19.08 -22.49 -3.86
CA GLU A 661 18.11 -23.17 -4.70
C GLU A 661 16.75 -23.05 -4.03
N MET A 662 15.74 -22.68 -4.81
CA MET A 662 14.35 -22.60 -4.38
C MET A 662 13.53 -23.58 -5.21
N ALA A 663 12.74 -24.40 -4.54
CA ALA A 663 11.82 -25.33 -5.17
C ALA A 663 10.65 -24.58 -5.86
N PRO A 664 9.79 -25.26 -6.65
CA PRO A 664 8.57 -24.65 -7.19
C PRO A 664 7.69 -24.07 -6.07
N GLY A 665 7.38 -22.78 -6.12
CA GLY A 665 6.64 -22.08 -5.06
C GLY A 665 7.42 -22.04 -3.75
N GLY A 666 8.75 -22.10 -3.85
CA GLY A 666 9.67 -22.29 -2.74
C GLY A 666 10.33 -21.01 -2.26
N GLY A 667 11.30 -21.17 -1.37
CA GLY A 667 12.00 -20.05 -0.77
C GLY A 667 13.27 -20.41 -0.02
N TRP A 668 13.91 -19.37 0.49
CA TRP A 668 15.11 -19.42 1.29
C TRP A 668 15.10 -18.26 2.28
N THR A 669 15.54 -18.48 3.52
CA THR A 669 15.63 -17.40 4.49
C THR A 669 16.79 -17.59 5.46
N ALA A 670 17.38 -16.50 5.94
CA ALA A 670 18.47 -16.54 6.88
C ALA A 670 18.46 -15.39 7.88
N ARG A 671 18.96 -15.69 9.08
CA ARG A 671 19.28 -14.73 10.12
C ARG A 671 20.79 -14.74 10.32
N ILE A 672 21.43 -13.59 10.09
CA ILE A 672 22.88 -13.42 10.05
C ILE A 672 23.29 -12.50 11.21
N THR A 673 24.01 -13.04 12.18
CA THR A 673 24.40 -12.34 13.42
C THR A 673 25.93 -12.18 13.47
N PRO A 674 26.47 -11.01 13.86
CA PRO A 674 27.91 -10.84 14.06
C PRO A 674 28.45 -11.87 15.07
N LYS A 675 29.57 -12.52 14.77
CA LYS A 675 30.31 -13.31 15.75
C LYS A 675 31.06 -12.36 16.69
N LYS A 676 30.92 -12.61 17.99
CA LYS A 676 31.62 -11.85 19.04
C LYS A 676 33.07 -12.31 19.19
#